data_AF-A0A524JZ05-F1
#
_entry.id   AF-A0A524JZ05-F1
#
_cell.length_a   1.000
_cell.length_b   1.000
_cell.length_c   1.000
_cell.angle_alpha   90.00
_cell.angle_beta   90.00
_cell.angle_gamma   90.00
#
_symmetry.space_group_name_H-M   'P 1'
#
loop_
_entity.id
_entity.type
_entity.pdbx_description
1 polymer ?
#
loop_
_entity_poly.entity_id
_entity_poly.type
_entity_poly.pdbx_seq_one_letter_code
_entity_poly.pdbx_strand_id
1 'polypeptide(L)'
;MMVRLPWRSNLLLLALFAAFVSLLYPAQEKIRQQDFNVLLITVDTLRFDRVGILDPRHVKTPNLDALAKKSLIFNRAFAHNPVTLPSHANILTGTTPLSHGVSDNTGFKLDKKILTIPKYLKRQGYRTAAFIGAFPLDSRFGLDQGFDLYDDYYGTHNDLELFFVERPAEKVIAPAMAWIGKHSQKWFGWIHLFDPHQPYLPPSPFREKYAADLYSGEVAYVDAQLGVLFDFLQKKRLLEKTVIILTADHGEALGEKGEETHSYFAYNNTIHVPLFVRIPGRKPETFVKNVCHVDIFPTVCSVLGLKTPPGLQGESLLDILAAGGRKSPEIYFESLTAYLNRDWAPLRGMISGNSKFIDLPIKEVYDLKNDFSEMNNLAGRSKIGQLKDSLNRLIKRLKNRLAPGRENRIDPEVQKRLKSLGYISESRSEQRKKQYNEQDDLKTLLPLQNKLLSGLARFQAGDFPGAEKMIREVIAASPSFILAYSHLSSMYRETGKTALATTILERGLEKNPGDIRLMSKLGIVLADSGKWQRAVSILELCIRQEDFDPENFNFLGIAYYQGGDFTKALQNYGLALELDRNNASVYNNIGSVHLQIFLRGHDRQAFAMAEMNFKKALAIDRKMFAACNGLGAAYKKVGRNAEAIAYWRQALAIKPDYDLPLVNLGITLLEEGRAGEALDCFLNYREKFSHKIPLAERARVDRLIVEARAKLEPTE
;
A
#
# COMPACT_ATOMS: atom_id res chain seq x y z
N MET A 1 65.06 -55.45 -38.28
CA MET A 1 65.58 -55.08 -36.96
C MET A 1 64.77 -53.89 -36.45
N MET A 2 63.64 -54.14 -35.81
CA MET A 2 62.72 -53.10 -35.31
C MET A 2 63.06 -52.80 -33.85
N VAL A 3 63.57 -51.60 -33.59
CA VAL A 3 63.92 -51.13 -32.24
C VAL A 3 62.64 -50.64 -31.54
N ARG A 4 62.25 -51.32 -30.46
CA ARG A 4 61.18 -50.89 -29.55
C ARG A 4 61.71 -49.77 -28.65
N LEU A 5 61.16 -48.56 -28.80
CA LEU A 5 61.33 -47.48 -27.83
C LEU A 5 60.45 -47.72 -26.59
N PRO A 6 60.94 -47.50 -25.36
CA PRO A 6 60.22 -47.84 -24.14
C PRO A 6 59.18 -46.78 -23.79
N TRP A 7 57.91 -47.19 -23.78
CA TRP A 7 56.73 -46.41 -23.42
C TRP A 7 56.73 -45.79 -22.00
N ARG A 8 57.69 -46.16 -21.14
CA ARG A 8 57.73 -45.72 -19.73
C ARG A 8 58.18 -44.27 -19.55
N SER A 9 58.92 -43.70 -20.50
CA SER A 9 59.47 -42.33 -20.37
C SER A 9 58.42 -41.24 -20.62
N ASN A 10 57.41 -41.51 -21.46
CA ASN A 10 56.37 -40.52 -21.80
C ASN A 10 55.31 -40.36 -20.69
N LEU A 11 55.07 -41.40 -19.89
CA LEU A 11 54.14 -41.34 -18.74
C LEU A 11 54.67 -40.47 -17.60
N LEU A 12 55.98 -40.47 -17.38
CA LEU A 12 56.63 -39.62 -16.36
C LEU A 12 56.62 -38.14 -16.75
N LEU A 13 56.86 -37.84 -18.04
CA LEU A 13 56.78 -36.47 -18.57
C LEU A 13 55.34 -35.92 -18.57
N LEU A 14 54.33 -36.74 -18.88
CA LEU A 14 52.92 -36.38 -18.76
C LEU A 14 52.48 -36.15 -17.31
N ALA A 15 52.95 -36.99 -16.37
CA ALA A 15 52.67 -36.82 -14.95
C ALA A 15 53.33 -35.56 -14.36
N LEU A 16 54.57 -35.27 -14.75
CA LEU A 16 55.27 -34.05 -14.35
C LEU A 16 54.65 -32.79 -14.96
N PHE A 17 54.16 -32.85 -16.20
CA PHE A 17 53.45 -31.74 -16.84
C PHE A 17 52.08 -31.48 -16.17
N ALA A 18 51.34 -32.53 -15.81
CA ALA A 18 50.08 -32.41 -15.05
C ALA A 18 50.29 -31.87 -13.62
N ALA A 19 51.39 -32.26 -12.96
CA ALA A 19 51.78 -31.71 -11.66
C ALA A 19 52.20 -30.23 -11.75
N PHE A 20 52.84 -29.81 -12.85
CA PHE A 20 53.24 -28.42 -13.06
C PHE A 20 52.06 -27.51 -13.42
N VAL A 21 51.08 -28.00 -14.21
CA VAL A 21 49.84 -27.28 -14.51
C VAL A 21 48.95 -27.09 -13.28
N SER A 22 48.98 -28.03 -12.33
CA SER A 22 48.25 -27.91 -11.05
C SER A 22 48.93 -27.00 -10.02
N LEU A 23 50.22 -26.67 -10.20
CA LEU A 23 50.95 -25.66 -9.42
C LEU A 23 50.78 -24.23 -9.97
N LEU A 24 50.47 -24.09 -11.27
CA LEU A 24 50.28 -22.78 -11.94
C LEU A 24 48.84 -22.27 -11.94
N TYR A 25 47.86 -23.14 -11.64
CA TYR A 25 46.48 -22.75 -11.35
C TYR A 25 46.23 -23.00 -9.86
N PRO A 26 46.10 -21.95 -9.01
CA PRO A 26 45.57 -22.18 -7.68
C PRO A 26 44.22 -22.88 -7.85
N ALA A 27 44.11 -24.10 -7.33
CA ALA A 27 42.87 -24.83 -7.30
C ALA A 27 41.84 -23.90 -6.66
N GLN A 28 40.92 -23.42 -7.48
CA GLN A 28 39.72 -22.73 -7.05
C GLN A 28 39.16 -23.60 -5.92
N GLU A 29 39.15 -23.12 -4.68
CA GLU A 29 38.61 -23.85 -3.54
C GLU A 29 37.19 -24.26 -3.94
N LYS A 30 37.03 -25.52 -4.38
CA LYS A 30 35.72 -26.11 -4.59
C LYS A 30 35.09 -26.06 -3.22
N ILE A 31 34.16 -25.12 -3.03
CA ILE A 31 33.26 -25.11 -1.88
C ILE A 31 32.71 -26.53 -1.81
N ARG A 32 33.17 -27.31 -0.83
CA ARG A 32 32.59 -28.63 -0.53
C ARG A 32 31.09 -28.38 -0.40
N GLN A 33 30.23 -29.25 -0.95
CA GLN A 33 28.78 -29.18 -0.69
C GLN A 33 28.58 -29.03 0.82
N GLN A 34 28.26 -27.80 1.24
CA GLN A 34 28.23 -27.41 2.64
C GLN A 34 26.76 -27.34 3.03
N ASP A 35 26.42 -28.12 4.04
CA ASP A 35 25.09 -28.24 4.58
C ASP A 35 24.76 -27.04 5.48
N PHE A 36 24.64 -25.87 4.86
CA PHE A 36 24.28 -24.65 5.55
C PHE A 36 22.76 -24.47 5.66
N ASN A 37 22.35 -23.81 6.74
CA ASN A 37 21.08 -23.10 6.75
C ASN A 37 21.21 -21.80 5.95
N VAL A 38 20.09 -21.26 5.50
CA VAL A 38 20.05 -19.97 4.80
C VAL A 38 19.07 -19.05 5.51
N LEU A 39 19.55 -17.89 5.93
CA LEU A 39 18.74 -16.83 6.51
C LEU A 39 18.75 -15.62 5.57
N LEU A 40 17.59 -15.31 5.01
CA LEU A 40 17.35 -14.08 4.28
C LEU A 40 16.73 -13.06 5.23
N ILE A 41 17.37 -11.90 5.36
CA ILE A 41 16.89 -10.76 6.13
C ILE A 41 16.64 -9.63 5.13
N THR A 42 15.39 -9.18 5.04
CA THR A 42 15.03 -7.97 4.29
C THR A 42 14.56 -6.89 5.25
N VAL A 43 15.03 -5.66 5.04
CA VAL A 43 14.65 -4.49 5.82
C VAL A 43 13.99 -3.50 4.87
N ASP A 44 12.71 -3.23 5.08
CA ASP A 44 11.91 -2.38 4.21
C ASP A 44 12.47 -0.95 4.17
N THR A 45 12.54 -0.36 2.97
CA THR A 45 13.04 1.00 2.70
C THR A 45 14.46 1.36 3.18
N LEU A 46 15.25 0.42 3.72
CA LEU A 46 16.58 0.71 4.26
C LEU A 46 17.54 1.28 3.19
N ARG A 47 17.92 2.55 3.34
CA ARG A 47 18.87 3.20 2.44
C ARG A 47 20.31 2.73 2.65
N PHE A 48 21.08 2.70 1.55
CA PHE A 48 22.51 2.37 1.59
C PHE A 48 23.32 3.32 2.50
N ASP A 49 23.03 4.62 2.46
CA ASP A 49 23.68 5.67 3.26
C ASP A 49 23.15 5.76 4.70
N ARG A 50 22.36 4.77 5.13
CA ARG A 50 21.83 4.64 6.49
C ARG A 50 22.35 3.39 7.19
N VAL A 51 23.47 2.84 6.72
CA VAL A 51 24.22 1.79 7.43
C VAL A 51 25.60 2.35 7.78
N GLY A 52 25.95 2.37 9.05
CA GLY A 52 27.11 3.10 9.60
C GLY A 52 28.46 2.76 8.94
N ILE A 53 28.72 1.48 8.62
CA ILE A 53 29.94 1.06 7.91
C ILE A 53 29.98 1.50 6.44
N LEU A 54 28.80 1.73 5.83
CA LEU A 54 28.68 2.20 4.45
C LEU A 54 28.71 3.73 4.40
N ASP A 55 28.08 4.39 5.38
CA ASP A 55 28.11 5.83 5.58
C ASP A 55 27.96 6.20 7.08
N PRO A 56 29.01 6.70 7.73
CA PRO A 56 28.98 6.99 9.17
C PRO A 56 28.28 8.31 9.53
N ARG A 57 27.78 9.09 8.56
CA ARG A 57 27.29 10.47 8.78
C ARG A 57 25.93 10.55 9.47
N HIS A 58 25.10 9.52 9.33
CA HIS A 58 23.68 9.61 9.68
C HIS A 58 23.30 8.82 10.93
N VAL A 59 23.73 7.55 11.00
CA VAL A 59 23.30 6.62 12.05
C VAL A 59 24.42 5.66 12.42
N LYS A 60 24.41 5.19 13.68
CA LYS A 60 25.32 4.14 14.14
C LYS A 60 24.58 2.82 14.14
N THR A 61 25.09 1.84 13.41
CA THR A 61 24.51 0.50 13.28
C THR A 61 25.53 -0.59 13.66
N PRO A 62 25.96 -0.64 14.93
CA PRO A 62 27.07 -1.51 15.35
C PRO A 62 26.84 -3.00 15.04
N ASN A 63 25.61 -3.48 15.01
CA ASN A 63 25.31 -4.90 14.75
C ASN A 63 25.40 -5.22 13.26
N LEU A 64 24.86 -4.36 12.40
CA LEU A 64 25.03 -4.43 10.95
C LEU A 64 26.50 -4.26 10.57
N ASP A 65 27.22 -3.35 11.20
CA ASP A 65 28.66 -3.14 10.97
C ASP A 65 29.47 -4.40 11.34
N ALA A 66 29.10 -5.07 12.44
CA ALA A 66 29.73 -6.31 12.86
C ALA A 66 29.45 -7.47 11.90
N LEU A 67 28.23 -7.55 11.35
CA LEU A 67 27.88 -8.51 10.30
C LEU A 67 28.67 -8.22 9.02
N ALA A 68 28.67 -6.96 8.56
CA ALA A 68 29.31 -6.53 7.33
C ALA A 68 30.83 -6.82 7.33
N LYS A 69 31.53 -6.58 8.45
CA LYS A 69 32.97 -6.91 8.62
C LYS A 69 33.30 -8.40 8.43
N LYS A 70 32.29 -9.28 8.47
CA LYS A 70 32.42 -10.73 8.27
C LYS A 70 31.75 -11.21 6.97
N SER A 71 31.35 -10.28 6.10
CA SER A 71 30.53 -10.55 4.92
C SER A 71 31.24 -10.15 3.63
N LEU A 72 30.72 -10.64 2.51
CA LEU A 72 30.90 -10.02 1.21
C LEU A 72 29.99 -8.79 1.13
N ILE A 73 30.55 -7.63 0.81
CA ILE A 73 29.84 -6.35 0.73
C ILE A 73 29.73 -5.92 -0.73
N PHE A 74 28.52 -5.62 -1.20
CA PHE A 74 28.28 -5.17 -2.57
C PHE A 74 27.89 -3.69 -2.61
N ASN A 75 28.85 -2.81 -2.92
CA ASN A 75 28.65 -1.36 -2.89
C ASN A 75 27.77 -0.82 -4.01
N ARG A 76 27.42 -1.63 -5.01
CA ARG A 76 26.60 -1.23 -6.16
C ARG A 76 25.49 -2.26 -6.39
N ALA A 77 24.73 -2.55 -5.34
CA ALA A 77 23.55 -3.40 -5.40
C ALA A 77 22.29 -2.55 -5.69
N PHE A 78 21.49 -2.97 -6.67
CA PHE A 78 20.33 -2.22 -7.12
C PHE A 78 19.04 -3.04 -7.08
N ALA A 79 17.98 -2.44 -6.56
CA ALA A 79 16.62 -2.92 -6.69
C ALA A 79 16.07 -2.67 -8.11
N HIS A 80 15.10 -3.48 -8.53
CA HIS A 80 14.39 -3.26 -9.80
C HIS A 80 13.15 -2.36 -9.63
N ASN A 81 12.66 -2.19 -8.41
CA ASN A 81 11.45 -1.44 -8.08
C ASN A 81 11.65 -0.69 -6.76
N PRO A 82 11.21 0.57 -6.64
CA PRO A 82 11.13 1.29 -5.37
C PRO A 82 9.80 0.98 -4.64
N VAL A 83 9.36 -0.28 -4.66
CA VAL A 83 8.05 -0.74 -4.15
C VAL A 83 8.16 -2.16 -3.56
N THR A 84 7.57 -2.37 -2.39
CA THR A 84 7.74 -3.56 -1.54
C THR A 84 7.43 -4.91 -2.18
N LEU A 85 6.19 -5.16 -2.61
CA LEU A 85 5.76 -6.44 -3.17
C LEU A 85 6.56 -6.87 -4.42
N PRO A 86 6.71 -6.04 -5.48
CA PRO A 86 7.49 -6.44 -6.64
C PRO A 86 8.98 -6.61 -6.29
N SER A 87 9.53 -5.81 -5.38
CA SER A 87 10.93 -5.98 -4.97
C SER A 87 11.20 -7.33 -4.31
N HIS A 88 10.33 -7.76 -3.40
CA HIS A 88 10.40 -9.09 -2.79
C HIS A 88 10.13 -10.22 -3.78
N ALA A 89 9.25 -10.03 -4.76
CA ALA A 89 9.07 -10.98 -5.85
C ALA A 89 10.38 -11.12 -6.66
N ASN A 90 11.13 -10.04 -6.91
CA ASN A 90 12.42 -10.11 -7.58
C ASN A 90 13.42 -10.99 -6.82
N ILE A 91 13.57 -10.72 -5.51
CA ILE A 91 14.50 -11.42 -4.61
C ILE A 91 14.18 -12.92 -4.56
N LEU A 92 12.91 -13.26 -4.29
CA LEU A 92 12.49 -14.64 -4.06
C LEU A 92 12.41 -15.47 -5.32
N THR A 93 12.21 -14.85 -6.49
CA THR A 93 12.07 -15.58 -7.77
C THR A 93 13.33 -15.56 -8.61
N GLY A 94 14.27 -14.65 -8.36
CA GLY A 94 15.44 -14.46 -9.21
C GLY A 94 15.07 -13.99 -10.62
N THR A 95 13.94 -13.29 -10.76
CA THR A 95 13.42 -12.77 -12.03
C THR A 95 12.87 -11.35 -11.87
N THR A 96 12.78 -10.59 -12.95
CA THR A 96 12.32 -9.18 -12.96
C THR A 96 10.79 -9.06 -13.09
N PRO A 97 10.19 -7.86 -12.87
CA PRO A 97 8.74 -7.66 -13.03
C PRO A 97 8.21 -8.04 -14.41
N LEU A 98 9.04 -7.86 -15.43
CA LEU A 98 8.73 -8.24 -16.81
C LEU A 98 8.55 -9.77 -16.99
N SER A 99 9.07 -10.57 -16.07
CA SER A 99 9.04 -12.02 -16.08
C SER A 99 7.98 -12.62 -15.16
N HIS A 100 7.89 -12.12 -13.91
CA HIS A 100 6.93 -12.64 -12.92
C HIS A 100 5.58 -11.89 -12.93
N GLY A 101 5.50 -10.71 -13.56
CA GLY A 101 4.24 -9.99 -13.79
C GLY A 101 3.78 -9.07 -12.66
N VAL A 102 4.56 -8.92 -11.59
CA VAL A 102 4.23 -8.09 -10.42
C VAL A 102 5.00 -6.78 -10.51
N SER A 103 4.32 -5.65 -10.69
CA SER A 103 4.95 -4.33 -10.91
C SER A 103 4.64 -3.28 -9.85
N ASP A 104 3.69 -3.55 -8.95
CA ASP A 104 3.23 -2.62 -7.90
C ASP A 104 2.58 -3.43 -6.76
N ASN A 105 2.34 -2.80 -5.61
CA ASN A 105 1.59 -3.41 -4.50
C ASN A 105 0.10 -3.59 -4.88
N THR A 106 -0.46 -2.61 -5.58
CA THR A 106 -1.91 -2.51 -5.78
C THR A 106 -2.41 -3.32 -6.99
N GLY A 107 -3.16 -4.38 -6.71
CA GLY A 107 -3.83 -5.21 -7.72
C GLY A 107 -2.91 -6.22 -8.40
N PHE A 108 -1.78 -6.56 -7.76
CA PHE A 108 -0.89 -7.60 -8.22
C PHE A 108 -0.75 -8.69 -7.17
N LYS A 109 -0.45 -9.89 -7.67
CA LYS A 109 -0.21 -11.09 -6.89
C LYS A 109 0.80 -11.96 -7.63
N LEU A 110 1.70 -12.61 -6.91
CA LEU A 110 2.62 -13.56 -7.50
C LEU A 110 1.90 -14.86 -7.87
N ASP A 111 2.00 -15.29 -9.13
CA ASP A 111 1.41 -16.55 -9.58
C ASP A 111 2.09 -17.76 -8.92
N LYS A 112 1.28 -18.70 -8.44
CA LYS A 112 1.72 -19.95 -7.79
C LYS A 112 2.54 -20.86 -8.70
N LYS A 113 2.56 -20.62 -10.02
CA LYS A 113 3.39 -21.34 -11.00
C LYS A 113 4.83 -20.86 -11.00
N ILE A 114 5.11 -19.63 -10.58
CA ILE A 114 6.47 -19.08 -10.54
C ILE A 114 7.28 -19.84 -9.47
N LEU A 115 8.54 -20.14 -9.78
CA LEU A 115 9.45 -20.80 -8.85
C LEU A 115 10.04 -19.76 -7.89
N THR A 116 10.04 -20.09 -6.60
CA THR A 116 10.64 -19.27 -5.54
C THR A 116 11.77 -20.03 -4.84
N ILE A 117 12.69 -19.30 -4.19
CA ILE A 117 13.73 -19.86 -3.30
C ILE A 117 13.15 -20.89 -2.31
N PRO A 118 12.13 -20.56 -1.48
CA PRO A 118 11.57 -21.51 -0.52
C PRO A 118 11.01 -22.76 -1.19
N LYS A 119 10.30 -22.62 -2.32
CA LYS A 119 9.76 -23.76 -3.07
C LYS A 119 10.86 -24.65 -3.64
N TYR A 120 11.97 -24.07 -4.07
CA TYR A 120 13.13 -24.81 -4.55
C TYR A 120 13.87 -25.53 -3.42
N LEU A 121 14.20 -24.82 -2.33
CA LEU A 121 14.92 -25.40 -1.19
C LEU A 121 14.10 -26.45 -0.45
N LYS A 122 12.78 -26.30 -0.36
CA LYS A 122 11.88 -27.33 0.19
C LYS A 122 11.99 -28.65 -0.58
N ARG A 123 12.14 -28.62 -1.90
CA ARG A 123 12.40 -29.82 -2.73
C ARG A 123 13.78 -30.43 -2.47
N GLN A 124 14.72 -29.66 -1.92
CA GLN A 124 16.05 -30.12 -1.49
C GLN A 124 16.09 -30.54 -0.01
N GLY A 125 14.92 -30.68 0.63
CA GLY A 125 14.80 -31.18 2.01
C GLY A 125 14.93 -30.10 3.09
N TYR A 126 14.89 -28.81 2.74
CA TYR A 126 14.90 -27.73 3.73
C TYR A 126 13.52 -27.57 4.38
N ARG A 127 13.51 -27.27 5.68
CA ARG A 127 12.36 -26.64 6.33
C ARG A 127 12.32 -25.16 5.97
N THR A 128 11.14 -24.61 5.72
CA THR A 128 11.01 -23.24 5.24
C THR A 128 10.08 -22.43 6.13
N ALA A 129 10.52 -21.26 6.59
CA ALA A 129 9.65 -20.33 7.32
C ALA A 129 9.86 -18.87 6.91
N ALA A 130 8.79 -18.08 6.96
CA ALA A 130 8.81 -16.63 6.80
C ALA A 130 8.16 -15.94 8.00
N PHE A 131 8.69 -14.78 8.38
CA PHE A 131 8.19 -13.92 9.44
C PHE A 131 8.08 -12.50 8.89
N ILE A 132 6.86 -12.00 8.76
CA ILE A 132 6.51 -10.85 7.92
C ILE A 132 6.06 -9.68 8.78
N GLY A 133 6.71 -8.54 8.58
CA GLY A 133 6.43 -7.28 9.26
C GLY A 133 5.40 -6.36 8.58
N ALA A 134 5.06 -6.60 7.31
CA ALA A 134 4.32 -5.61 6.49
C ALA A 134 3.20 -6.20 5.64
N PHE A 135 2.03 -5.53 5.63
CA PHE A 135 0.84 -5.94 4.89
C PHE A 135 1.05 -6.17 3.38
N PRO A 136 1.85 -5.38 2.63
CA PRO A 136 2.10 -5.65 1.21
C PRO A 136 2.70 -7.04 0.90
N LEU A 137 3.17 -7.76 1.92
CA LEU A 137 3.73 -9.10 1.84
C LEU A 137 2.83 -10.17 2.45
N ASP A 138 1.58 -9.86 2.79
CA ASP A 138 0.59 -10.83 3.26
C ASP A 138 0.48 -12.04 2.31
N SER A 139 0.23 -13.23 2.86
CA SER A 139 0.09 -14.49 2.11
C SER A 139 -0.93 -14.41 0.98
N ARG A 140 -1.93 -13.52 1.07
CA ARG A 140 -2.91 -13.26 0.01
C ARG A 140 -2.26 -12.79 -1.30
N PHE A 141 -1.07 -12.18 -1.26
CA PHE A 141 -0.30 -11.73 -2.43
C PHE A 141 0.65 -12.79 -3.03
N GLY A 142 0.63 -14.02 -2.50
CA GLY A 142 1.21 -15.20 -3.16
C GLY A 142 2.71 -15.43 -2.93
N LEU A 143 3.34 -14.68 -2.01
CA LEU A 143 4.73 -14.89 -1.60
C LEU A 143 4.89 -16.07 -0.61
N ASP A 144 3.79 -16.59 -0.07
CA ASP A 144 3.73 -17.73 0.86
C ASP A 144 4.16 -19.06 0.24
N GLN A 145 4.17 -19.14 -1.08
CA GLN A 145 4.42 -20.38 -1.80
C GLN A 145 5.80 -20.99 -1.47
N GLY A 146 5.76 -22.23 -0.97
CA GLY A 146 6.94 -23.01 -0.63
C GLY A 146 7.39 -22.90 0.82
N PHE A 147 6.77 -22.04 1.63
CA PHE A 147 6.99 -22.00 3.07
C PHE A 147 6.19 -23.11 3.80
N ASP A 148 6.77 -23.71 4.84
CA ASP A 148 6.08 -24.60 5.78
C ASP A 148 5.31 -23.77 6.83
N LEU A 149 5.90 -22.65 7.25
CA LEU A 149 5.30 -21.66 8.14
C LEU A 149 5.39 -20.28 7.48
N TYR A 150 4.27 -19.57 7.40
CA TYR A 150 4.22 -18.18 6.97
C TYR A 150 3.55 -17.37 8.08
N ASP A 151 4.34 -16.60 8.83
CA ASP A 151 3.86 -15.79 9.94
C ASP A 151 3.69 -14.33 9.48
N ASP A 152 2.49 -14.02 9.01
CA ASP A 152 1.99 -12.68 8.67
C ASP A 152 0.93 -12.21 9.69
N TYR A 153 1.00 -12.70 10.93
CA TYR A 153 0.04 -12.34 11.96
C TYR A 153 0.40 -11.01 12.64
N TYR A 154 -0.42 -9.99 12.42
CA TYR A 154 -0.25 -8.66 12.98
C TYR A 154 -0.92 -8.43 14.35
N GLY A 155 -1.65 -9.42 14.91
CA GLY A 155 -2.40 -9.29 16.17
C GLY A 155 -3.93 -9.29 16.01
N THR A 156 -4.66 -9.54 17.11
CA THR A 156 -6.14 -9.42 17.16
C THR A 156 -6.51 -7.94 17.22
N HIS A 157 -7.19 -7.45 16.20
CA HIS A 157 -7.64 -6.06 16.14
C HIS A 157 -9.02 -5.92 16.78
N ASN A 158 -9.25 -4.81 17.48
CA ASN A 158 -10.57 -4.21 17.52
C ASN A 158 -10.84 -3.63 16.12
N ASP A 159 -12.02 -3.85 15.54
CA ASP A 159 -12.46 -3.32 14.24
C ASP A 159 -12.46 -1.76 14.14
N LEU A 160 -11.92 -1.07 15.16
CA LEU A 160 -11.92 0.38 15.35
C LEU A 160 -10.57 1.04 15.02
N GLU A 161 -9.46 0.30 14.95
CA GLU A 161 -8.14 0.84 14.60
C GLU A 161 -7.82 0.57 13.13
N LEU A 162 -8.34 1.47 12.30
CA LEU A 162 -8.24 1.47 10.84
C LEU A 162 -6.93 2.09 10.31
N PHE A 163 -5.95 2.31 11.18
CA PHE A 163 -4.74 3.08 10.89
C PHE A 163 -3.50 2.29 11.26
N PHE A 164 -2.59 2.14 10.29
CA PHE A 164 -1.22 1.63 10.44
C PHE A 164 -1.07 0.30 11.21
N VAL A 165 -1.19 -0.80 10.49
CA VAL A 165 -0.84 -2.12 11.04
C VAL A 165 0.66 -2.37 10.83
N GLU A 166 1.48 -1.73 11.66
CA GLU A 166 2.91 -2.04 11.74
C GLU A 166 3.09 -3.24 12.66
N ARG A 167 3.88 -4.23 12.24
CA ARG A 167 4.40 -5.26 13.15
C ARG A 167 5.88 -4.93 13.42
N PRO A 168 6.18 -4.32 14.58
CA PRO A 168 7.53 -3.89 14.93
C PRO A 168 8.56 -5.02 14.87
N ALA A 169 9.81 -4.69 14.54
CA ALA A 169 10.89 -5.64 14.34
C ALA A 169 11.05 -6.71 15.44
N GLU A 170 10.88 -6.36 16.73
CA GLU A 170 10.96 -7.30 17.85
C GLU A 170 9.85 -8.36 17.83
N LYS A 171 8.65 -7.98 17.36
CA LYS A 171 7.50 -8.88 17.20
C LYS A 171 7.65 -9.83 16.01
N VAL A 172 8.52 -9.50 15.06
CA VAL A 172 8.91 -10.39 13.95
C VAL A 172 10.05 -11.32 14.37
N ILE A 173 11.09 -10.78 15.02
CA ILE A 173 12.30 -11.54 15.37
C ILE A 173 12.04 -12.59 16.46
N ALA A 174 11.21 -12.29 17.46
CA ALA A 174 10.93 -13.23 18.54
C ALA A 174 10.38 -14.61 18.07
N PRO A 175 9.30 -14.68 17.27
CA PRO A 175 8.83 -15.96 16.74
C PRO A 175 9.83 -16.60 15.77
N ALA A 176 10.59 -15.81 15.01
CA ALA A 176 11.65 -16.32 14.14
C ALA A 176 12.74 -17.07 14.94
N MET A 177 13.24 -16.49 16.02
CA MET A 177 14.21 -17.13 16.92
C MET A 177 13.63 -18.40 17.55
N ALA A 178 12.36 -18.37 17.98
CA ALA A 178 11.69 -19.53 18.55
C ALA A 178 11.57 -20.69 17.55
N TRP A 179 11.28 -20.40 16.29
CA TRP A 179 11.24 -21.40 15.22
C TRP A 179 12.64 -21.93 14.89
N ILE A 180 13.63 -21.06 14.67
CA ILE A 180 15.02 -21.43 14.37
C ILE A 180 15.57 -22.33 15.49
N GLY A 181 15.32 -22.00 16.75
CA GLY A 181 15.82 -22.75 17.90
C GLY A 181 15.26 -24.17 18.06
N LYS A 182 14.14 -24.49 17.39
CA LYS A 182 13.49 -25.81 17.44
C LYS A 182 13.94 -26.75 16.32
N HIS A 183 14.61 -26.23 15.28
CA HIS A 183 14.95 -27.01 14.09
C HIS A 183 16.42 -27.38 14.04
N SER A 184 16.70 -28.68 14.10
CA SER A 184 18.04 -29.26 13.90
C SER A 184 18.32 -29.67 12.44
N GLN A 185 17.26 -29.77 11.62
CA GLN A 185 17.31 -30.02 10.19
C GLN A 185 17.76 -28.76 9.44
N LYS A 186 18.18 -28.89 8.17
CA LYS A 186 18.49 -27.74 7.31
C LYS A 186 17.25 -26.87 7.13
N TRP A 187 17.42 -25.56 7.23
CA TRP A 187 16.31 -24.63 7.11
C TRP A 187 16.64 -23.39 6.27
N PHE A 188 15.60 -22.86 5.63
CA PHE A 188 15.56 -21.56 5.00
C PHE A 188 14.58 -20.67 5.77
N GLY A 189 15.08 -19.59 6.34
CA GLY A 189 14.30 -18.59 7.06
C GLY A 189 14.29 -17.28 6.30
N TRP A 190 13.12 -16.65 6.17
CA TRP A 190 13.00 -15.26 5.73
C TRP A 190 12.44 -14.41 6.86
N ILE A 191 13.19 -13.39 7.26
CA ILE A 191 12.77 -12.38 8.24
C ILE A 191 12.63 -11.06 7.49
N HIS A 192 11.42 -10.51 7.48
CA HIS A 192 11.13 -9.19 6.91
C HIS A 192 10.83 -8.19 8.03
N LEU A 193 11.66 -7.17 8.15
CA LEU A 193 11.49 -6.08 9.11
C LEU A 193 10.90 -4.88 8.36
N PHE A 194 9.79 -4.34 8.87
CA PHE A 194 9.10 -3.22 8.23
C PHE A 194 9.70 -1.86 8.61
N ASP A 195 10.21 -1.74 9.83
CA ASP A 195 11.01 -0.58 10.22
C ASP A 195 12.31 -0.57 9.37
N PRO A 196 12.81 0.58 8.85
CA PRO A 196 12.22 1.90 8.90
C PRO A 196 11.14 2.10 7.83
N HIS A 197 9.96 2.59 8.17
CA HIS A 197 8.95 3.00 7.18
C HIS A 197 8.13 4.16 7.74
N GLN A 198 7.60 5.02 6.86
CA GLN A 198 6.73 6.13 7.29
C GLN A 198 5.56 5.55 8.12
N PRO A 199 5.25 6.09 9.32
CA PRO A 199 5.44 7.46 9.80
C PRO A 199 6.72 7.74 10.62
N TYR A 200 7.69 6.83 10.65
CA TYR A 200 8.96 6.99 11.36
C TYR A 200 8.76 7.23 12.87
N LEU A 201 8.30 6.22 13.59
CA LEU A 201 7.97 6.27 15.01
C LEU A 201 8.91 5.40 15.86
N PRO A 202 10.23 5.65 15.85
CA PRO A 202 11.16 4.83 16.61
C PRO A 202 10.80 4.82 18.11
N PRO A 203 11.00 3.70 18.80
CA PRO A 203 10.83 3.65 20.25
C PRO A 203 11.99 4.33 20.98
N SER A 204 11.78 4.67 22.25
CA SER A 204 12.89 5.10 23.14
C SER A 204 13.92 3.96 23.29
N PRO A 205 15.23 4.25 23.37
CA PRO A 205 15.84 5.59 23.41
C PRO A 205 16.17 6.17 22.02
N PHE A 206 15.79 5.50 20.93
CA PHE A 206 16.18 5.88 19.58
C PHE A 206 15.48 7.15 19.11
N ARG A 207 14.22 7.35 19.52
CA ARG A 207 13.48 8.58 19.30
C ARG A 207 14.20 9.81 19.82
N GLU A 208 14.65 9.75 21.07
CA GLU A 208 15.31 10.87 21.74
C GLU A 208 16.71 11.07 21.16
N LYS A 209 17.43 9.98 20.91
CA LYS A 209 18.79 10.01 20.36
C LYS A 209 18.86 10.55 18.94
N TYR A 210 17.82 10.31 18.14
CA TYR A 210 17.73 10.70 16.73
C TYR A 210 16.53 11.63 16.48
N ALA A 211 16.20 12.51 17.42
CA ALA A 211 15.03 13.40 17.31
C ALA A 211 15.00 14.30 16.06
N ALA A 212 16.18 14.59 15.48
CA ALA A 212 16.31 15.39 14.26
C ALA A 212 16.21 14.55 12.96
N ASP A 213 16.27 13.22 13.05
CA ASP A 213 16.20 12.28 11.93
C ASP A 213 15.55 10.97 12.42
N LEU A 214 14.22 10.99 12.54
CA LEU A 214 13.46 9.86 13.09
C LEU A 214 13.59 8.59 12.24
N TYR A 215 13.79 8.73 10.92
CA TYR A 215 14.10 7.62 10.03
C TYR A 215 15.41 6.92 10.48
N SER A 216 16.48 7.68 10.72
CA SER A 216 17.72 7.12 11.28
C SER A 216 17.51 6.51 12.67
N GLY A 217 16.56 7.03 13.45
CA GLY A 217 16.12 6.44 14.71
C GLY A 217 15.54 5.03 14.53
N GLU A 218 14.70 4.82 13.52
CA GLU A 218 14.15 3.49 13.22
C GLU A 218 15.23 2.54 12.70
N VAL A 219 16.15 3.02 11.87
CA VAL A 219 17.29 2.20 11.43
C VAL A 219 18.15 1.75 12.63
N ALA A 220 18.42 2.64 13.58
CA ALA A 220 19.14 2.29 14.80
C ALA A 220 18.35 1.29 15.67
N TYR A 221 17.02 1.40 15.69
CA TYR A 221 16.15 0.45 16.37
C TYR A 221 16.23 -0.95 15.73
N VAL A 222 16.11 -1.03 14.40
CA VAL A 222 16.26 -2.26 13.62
C VAL A 222 17.62 -2.90 13.87
N ASP A 223 18.69 -2.13 13.83
CA ASP A 223 20.05 -2.61 14.13
C ASP A 223 20.12 -3.27 15.53
N ALA A 224 19.51 -2.65 16.54
CA ALA A 224 19.48 -3.21 17.88
C ALA A 224 18.71 -4.54 17.96
N GLN A 225 17.57 -4.64 17.26
CA GLN A 225 16.79 -5.88 17.20
C GLN A 225 17.52 -6.98 16.41
N LEU A 226 18.24 -6.63 15.35
CA LEU A 226 19.13 -7.55 14.64
C LEU A 226 20.28 -8.02 15.54
N GLY A 227 20.79 -7.17 16.43
CA GLY A 227 21.74 -7.56 17.48
C GLY A 227 21.23 -8.72 18.34
N VAL A 228 19.96 -8.66 18.77
CA VAL A 228 19.31 -9.74 19.54
C VAL A 228 19.30 -11.05 18.75
N LEU A 229 18.96 -10.99 17.46
CA LEU A 229 18.96 -12.15 16.57
C LEU A 229 20.36 -12.75 16.39
N PHE A 230 21.37 -11.93 16.11
CA PHE A 230 22.73 -12.39 15.90
C PHE A 230 23.35 -12.99 17.17
N ASP A 231 23.10 -12.38 18.33
CA ASP A 231 23.49 -12.92 19.62
C ASP A 231 22.86 -14.28 19.89
N PHE A 232 21.57 -14.46 19.55
CA PHE A 232 20.90 -15.74 19.65
C PHE A 232 21.55 -16.81 18.76
N LEU A 233 21.81 -16.49 17.49
CA LEU A 233 22.47 -17.41 16.55
C LEU A 233 23.88 -17.78 17.02
N GLN A 234 24.63 -16.84 17.60
CA GLN A 234 25.94 -17.10 18.17
C GLN A 234 25.86 -18.01 19.41
N LYS A 235 24.98 -17.71 20.38
CA LYS A 235 24.78 -18.51 21.59
C LYS A 235 24.34 -19.95 21.28
N LYS A 236 23.53 -20.13 20.23
CA LYS A 236 23.10 -21.45 19.74
C LYS A 236 24.13 -22.14 18.83
N ARG A 237 25.30 -21.53 18.58
CA ARG A 237 26.34 -22.03 17.66
C ARG A 237 25.80 -22.29 16.23
N LEU A 238 24.80 -21.52 15.82
CA LEU A 238 24.19 -21.57 14.49
C LEU A 238 24.89 -20.64 13.51
N LEU A 239 25.55 -19.58 14.00
CA LEU A 239 26.22 -18.60 13.14
C LEU A 239 27.23 -19.26 12.17
N GLU A 240 28.01 -20.24 12.62
CA GLU A 240 28.98 -20.97 11.77
C GLU A 240 28.35 -22.06 10.88
N LYS A 241 27.03 -22.22 10.92
CA LYS A 241 26.25 -23.15 10.10
C LYS A 241 25.22 -22.45 9.20
N THR A 242 25.21 -21.13 9.20
CA THR A 242 24.18 -20.34 8.51
C THR A 242 24.80 -19.31 7.58
N VAL A 243 24.37 -19.36 6.32
CA VAL A 243 24.57 -18.27 5.36
C VAL A 243 23.55 -17.20 5.66
N ILE A 244 24.01 -15.96 5.87
CA ILE A 244 23.13 -14.81 6.14
C ILE A 244 23.21 -13.88 4.94
N ILE A 245 22.07 -13.61 4.33
CA ILE A 245 21.91 -12.62 3.26
C ILE A 245 21.08 -11.49 3.86
N LEU A 246 21.66 -10.29 3.94
CA LEU A 246 20.97 -9.10 4.41
C LEU A 246 20.90 -8.08 3.28
N THR A 247 19.70 -7.60 2.98
CA THR A 247 19.48 -6.54 1.99
C THR A 247 18.31 -5.66 2.38
N ALA A 248 18.21 -4.48 1.78
CA ALA A 248 16.93 -3.79 1.67
C ALA A 248 16.19 -4.24 0.41
N ASP A 249 14.88 -4.15 0.39
CA ASP A 249 14.08 -4.37 -0.81
C ASP A 249 14.14 -3.12 -1.72
N HIS A 250 14.06 -1.92 -1.15
CA HIS A 250 14.36 -0.63 -1.77
C HIS A 250 14.81 0.38 -0.69
N GLY A 251 15.06 1.62 -1.10
CA GLY A 251 15.40 2.74 -0.23
C GLY A 251 14.22 3.68 0.01
N GLU A 252 14.52 4.90 0.45
CA GLU A 252 13.55 5.95 0.80
C GLU A 252 14.06 7.31 0.28
N ALA A 253 13.21 8.14 -0.33
CA ALA A 253 13.66 9.40 -0.92
C ALA A 253 13.91 10.49 0.12
N LEU A 254 13.16 10.52 1.23
CA LEU A 254 13.32 11.47 2.34
C LEU A 254 13.26 12.94 1.89
N GLY A 255 12.34 13.27 0.97
CA GLY A 255 12.17 14.61 0.41
C GLY A 255 13.16 14.95 -0.71
N GLU A 256 14.20 14.14 -0.93
CA GLU A 256 15.17 14.37 -2.00
C GLU A 256 14.50 14.31 -3.37
N LYS A 257 14.87 15.25 -4.24
CA LYS A 257 14.30 15.37 -5.60
C LYS A 257 12.77 15.56 -5.62
N GLY A 258 12.21 16.03 -4.50
CA GLY A 258 10.79 16.36 -4.37
C GLY A 258 9.88 15.16 -4.10
N GLU A 259 10.43 13.99 -3.81
CA GLU A 259 9.67 12.82 -3.37
C GLU A 259 9.83 12.65 -1.86
N GLU A 260 8.72 12.70 -1.11
CA GLU A 260 8.76 12.60 0.35
C GLU A 260 9.16 11.20 0.83
N THR A 261 8.59 10.16 0.20
CA THR A 261 8.85 8.75 0.53
C THR A 261 9.39 7.97 -0.67
N HIS A 262 8.60 7.09 -1.28
CA HIS A 262 9.03 6.22 -2.38
C HIS A 262 7.84 5.93 -3.31
N SER A 263 8.05 5.07 -4.32
CA SER A 263 7.10 4.63 -5.37
C SER A 263 6.88 5.56 -6.57
N TYR A 264 7.43 6.78 -6.58
CA TYR A 264 7.40 7.68 -7.72
C TYR A 264 8.66 7.55 -8.57
N PHE A 265 9.83 7.89 -8.04
CA PHE A 265 11.08 7.84 -8.79
C PHE A 265 11.94 6.61 -8.46
N ALA A 266 12.84 6.28 -9.38
CA ALA A 266 13.82 5.21 -9.24
C ALA A 266 15.25 5.77 -9.21
N TYR A 267 15.47 6.84 -8.46
CA TYR A 267 16.80 7.40 -8.21
C TYR A 267 17.58 6.50 -7.21
N ASN A 268 18.89 6.69 -7.09
CA ASN A 268 19.73 5.83 -6.27
C ASN A 268 19.35 5.90 -4.79
N ASN A 269 18.83 7.02 -4.30
CA ASN A 269 18.29 7.09 -2.94
C ASN A 269 17.15 6.07 -2.67
N THR A 270 16.41 5.64 -3.70
CA THR A 270 15.33 4.63 -3.59
C THR A 270 15.68 3.26 -4.17
N ILE A 271 16.66 3.11 -5.07
CA ILE A 271 16.99 1.79 -5.64
C ILE A 271 18.41 1.31 -5.39
N HIS A 272 19.31 2.12 -4.84
CA HIS A 272 20.63 1.65 -4.39
C HIS A 272 20.55 1.18 -2.94
N VAL A 273 20.74 -0.11 -2.73
CA VAL A 273 20.42 -0.79 -1.48
C VAL A 273 21.66 -1.43 -0.86
N PRO A 274 21.74 -1.55 0.48
CA PRO A 274 22.78 -2.35 1.11
C PRO A 274 22.57 -3.83 0.76
N LEU A 275 23.66 -4.56 0.51
CA LEU A 275 23.65 -6.01 0.31
C LEU A 275 24.89 -6.65 0.93
N PHE A 276 24.67 -7.48 1.95
CA PHE A 276 25.70 -8.25 2.64
C PHE A 276 25.42 -9.74 2.52
N VAL A 277 26.47 -10.51 2.21
CA VAL A 277 26.39 -11.98 2.15
C VAL A 277 27.47 -12.58 3.05
N ARG A 278 27.07 -13.06 4.23
CA ARG A 278 27.94 -13.80 5.15
C ARG A 278 27.90 -15.28 4.82
N ILE A 279 29.03 -15.85 4.44
CA ILE A 279 29.18 -17.30 4.19
C ILE A 279 30.20 -17.84 5.19
N PRO A 280 29.85 -18.84 6.04
CA PRO A 280 30.82 -19.43 6.95
C PRO A 280 32.06 -19.95 6.23
N GLY A 281 33.25 -19.61 6.73
CA GLY A 281 34.53 -19.96 6.12
C GLY A 281 34.97 -19.09 4.94
N ARG A 282 34.12 -18.19 4.42
CA ARG A 282 34.51 -17.21 3.40
C ARG A 282 35.12 -15.97 4.05
N LYS A 283 36.25 -15.50 3.52
CA LYS A 283 36.85 -14.22 3.95
C LYS A 283 35.97 -13.03 3.52
N PRO A 284 35.84 -11.99 4.35
CA PRO A 284 35.13 -10.77 3.99
C PRO A 284 35.84 -10.05 2.86
N GLU A 285 35.07 -9.43 1.97
CA GLU A 285 35.59 -8.69 0.81
C GLU A 285 34.54 -7.69 0.33
N THR A 286 34.98 -6.51 -0.13
CA THR A 286 34.10 -5.45 -0.64
C THR A 286 34.23 -5.31 -2.15
N PHE A 287 33.10 -5.23 -2.85
CA PHE A 287 33.05 -5.18 -4.31
C PHE A 287 32.28 -3.97 -4.82
N VAL A 288 32.86 -3.36 -5.86
CA VAL A 288 32.28 -2.20 -6.55
C VAL A 288 31.85 -2.61 -7.97
N LYS A 289 30.99 -3.63 -8.05
CA LYS A 289 30.36 -4.08 -9.30
C LYS A 289 28.85 -3.96 -9.19
N ASN A 290 28.21 -3.60 -10.30
CA ASN A 290 26.75 -3.59 -10.38
C ASN A 290 26.22 -5.01 -10.17
N VAL A 291 25.38 -5.18 -9.17
CA VAL A 291 24.61 -6.40 -8.88
C VAL A 291 23.17 -6.00 -8.58
N CYS A 292 22.25 -6.95 -8.54
CA CYS A 292 20.83 -6.68 -8.35
C CYS A 292 20.10 -7.82 -7.63
N HIS A 293 18.85 -7.57 -7.20
CA HIS A 293 18.07 -8.53 -6.41
C HIS A 293 17.93 -9.90 -7.04
N VAL A 294 17.82 -9.97 -8.37
CA VAL A 294 17.65 -11.25 -9.07
C VAL A 294 18.87 -12.17 -8.98
N ASP A 295 20.02 -11.63 -8.57
CA ASP A 295 21.28 -12.37 -8.36
C ASP A 295 21.26 -13.18 -7.05
N ILE A 296 20.33 -12.91 -6.12
CA ILE A 296 20.27 -13.56 -4.80
C ILE A 296 19.94 -15.06 -4.94
N PHE A 297 18.91 -15.43 -5.70
CA PHE A 297 18.53 -16.84 -5.88
C PHE A 297 19.65 -17.70 -6.51
N PRO A 298 20.27 -17.34 -7.64
CA PRO A 298 21.39 -18.13 -8.17
C PRO A 298 22.59 -18.16 -7.20
N THR A 299 22.80 -17.12 -6.38
CA THR A 299 23.82 -17.14 -5.31
C THR A 299 23.51 -18.19 -4.25
N VAL A 300 22.27 -18.26 -3.77
CA VAL A 300 21.83 -19.31 -2.83
C VAL A 300 22.10 -20.69 -3.40
N CYS A 301 21.81 -20.92 -4.68
CA CYS A 301 22.12 -22.20 -5.34
C CYS A 301 23.63 -22.49 -5.34
N SER A 302 24.45 -21.51 -5.73
CA SER A 302 25.92 -21.63 -5.82
C SER A 302 26.55 -21.92 -4.46
N VAL A 303 26.18 -21.17 -3.43
CA VAL A 303 26.71 -21.34 -2.05
C VAL A 303 26.40 -22.72 -1.49
N LEU A 304 25.21 -23.25 -1.78
CA LEU A 304 24.79 -24.58 -1.32
C LEU A 304 25.28 -25.73 -2.22
N GLY A 305 25.98 -25.44 -3.32
CA GLY A 305 26.39 -26.45 -4.30
C GLY A 305 25.22 -27.14 -4.99
N LEU A 306 24.08 -26.44 -5.13
CA LEU A 306 22.87 -26.89 -5.80
C LEU A 306 22.88 -26.46 -7.28
N LYS A 307 22.22 -27.26 -8.13
CA LYS A 307 22.02 -26.88 -9.53
C LYS A 307 21.16 -25.61 -9.61
N THR A 308 21.55 -24.64 -10.42
CA THR A 308 20.70 -23.46 -10.68
C THR A 308 19.50 -23.88 -11.54
N PRO A 309 18.25 -23.60 -11.11
CA PRO A 309 17.07 -23.94 -11.89
C PRO A 309 17.01 -23.10 -13.19
N PRO A 310 16.45 -23.65 -14.28
CA PRO A 310 16.27 -22.88 -15.51
C PRO A 310 15.24 -21.76 -15.31
N GLY A 311 15.40 -20.65 -16.03
CA GLY A 311 14.47 -19.53 -16.02
C GLY A 311 14.81 -18.40 -15.04
N LEU A 312 15.81 -18.57 -14.17
CA LEU A 312 16.37 -17.43 -13.42
C LEU A 312 17.03 -16.44 -14.37
N GLN A 313 16.94 -15.15 -14.04
CA GLN A 313 17.47 -14.05 -14.85
C GLN A 313 18.72 -13.41 -14.26
N GLY A 314 18.99 -13.59 -12.97
CA GLY A 314 20.23 -13.15 -12.34
C GLY A 314 21.40 -14.12 -12.51
N GLU A 315 22.57 -13.68 -12.07
CA GLU A 315 23.81 -14.45 -12.02
C GLU A 315 24.25 -14.62 -10.56
N SER A 316 24.93 -15.72 -10.21
CA SER A 316 25.44 -15.90 -8.85
C SER A 316 26.44 -14.77 -8.53
N LEU A 317 26.25 -14.11 -7.40
CA LEU A 317 27.16 -13.10 -6.90
C LEU A 317 28.58 -13.67 -6.83
N LEU A 318 28.77 -14.91 -6.37
CA LEU A 318 30.09 -15.56 -6.32
C LEU A 318 30.74 -15.72 -7.69
N ASP A 319 29.94 -15.97 -8.74
CA ASP A 319 30.45 -16.08 -10.10
C ASP A 319 30.82 -14.70 -10.65
N ILE A 320 30.03 -13.66 -10.35
CA ILE A 320 30.36 -12.26 -10.66
C ILE A 320 31.67 -11.82 -10.00
N LEU A 321 31.93 -12.29 -8.77
CA LEU A 321 33.19 -12.07 -8.06
C LEU A 321 34.35 -12.77 -8.79
N ALA A 322 34.20 -14.06 -9.08
CA ALA A 322 35.23 -14.88 -9.69
C ALA A 322 35.56 -14.48 -11.14
N ALA A 323 34.58 -13.95 -11.89
CA ALA A 323 34.68 -13.73 -13.34
C ALA A 323 35.62 -12.57 -13.76
N GLY A 324 36.39 -11.97 -12.86
CA GLY A 324 37.59 -11.15 -13.16
C GLY A 324 37.45 -9.95 -14.12
N GLY A 325 36.25 -9.63 -14.63
CA GLY A 325 36.05 -8.56 -15.61
C GLY A 325 35.05 -8.80 -16.74
N ARG A 326 34.12 -9.78 -16.68
CA ARG A 326 33.01 -9.83 -17.65
C ARG A 326 32.11 -8.58 -17.57
N LYS A 327 31.53 -8.22 -18.72
CA LYS A 327 30.61 -7.08 -18.94
C LYS A 327 29.60 -6.98 -17.80
N SER A 328 29.59 -5.85 -17.09
CA SER A 328 28.59 -5.59 -16.04
C SER A 328 27.18 -5.81 -16.58
N PRO A 329 26.31 -6.54 -15.87
CA PRO A 329 24.96 -6.84 -16.36
C PRO A 329 24.17 -5.54 -16.57
N GLU A 330 23.32 -5.55 -17.60
CA GLU A 330 22.33 -4.50 -17.81
C GLU A 330 21.18 -4.72 -16.81
N ILE A 331 21.00 -3.79 -15.87
CA ILE A 331 19.97 -3.88 -14.83
C ILE A 331 18.76 -3.10 -15.30
N TYR A 332 17.61 -3.75 -15.46
CA TYR A 332 16.33 -3.10 -15.70
C TYR A 332 15.75 -2.54 -14.39
N PHE A 333 15.04 -1.41 -14.43
CA PHE A 333 14.21 -0.98 -13.29
C PHE A 333 12.94 -0.28 -13.78
N GLU A 334 11.91 -0.26 -12.94
CA GLU A 334 10.66 0.44 -13.20
C GLU A 334 10.03 1.00 -11.92
N SER A 335 9.32 2.11 -12.07
CA SER A 335 8.47 2.69 -11.04
C SER A 335 7.13 3.05 -11.67
N LEU A 336 6.14 2.18 -11.46
CA LEU A 336 4.88 2.23 -12.20
C LEU A 336 3.69 2.66 -11.35
N THR A 337 3.84 2.91 -10.05
CA THR A 337 2.72 3.27 -9.15
C THR A 337 1.97 4.52 -9.65
N ALA A 338 2.67 5.58 -10.04
CA ALA A 338 2.04 6.78 -10.61
C ALA A 338 1.29 6.49 -11.94
N TYR A 339 1.87 5.67 -12.81
CA TYR A 339 1.24 5.26 -14.06
C TYR A 339 0.02 4.35 -13.86
N LEU A 340 0.10 3.41 -12.92
CA LEU A 340 -0.94 2.40 -12.67
C LEU A 340 -2.12 2.98 -11.90
N ASN A 341 -1.88 3.98 -11.05
CA ASN A 341 -2.89 4.51 -10.13
C ASN A 341 -3.33 5.93 -10.48
N ARG A 342 -2.63 6.64 -11.38
CA ARG A 342 -2.92 8.06 -11.69
C ARG A 342 -2.83 8.41 -13.18
N ASP A 343 -2.50 7.45 -14.05
CA ASP A 343 -2.31 7.67 -15.49
C ASP A 343 -1.27 8.76 -15.80
N TRP A 344 -0.21 8.81 -14.98
CA TRP A 344 0.99 9.61 -15.24
C TRP A 344 1.96 8.82 -16.13
N ALA A 345 3.01 9.47 -16.64
CA ALA A 345 3.97 8.80 -17.50
C ALA A 345 4.65 7.60 -16.80
N PRO A 346 4.77 6.42 -17.46
CA PRO A 346 5.43 5.26 -16.88
C PRO A 346 6.95 5.47 -16.80
N LEU A 347 7.52 5.32 -15.60
CA LEU A 347 8.97 5.36 -15.41
C LEU A 347 9.55 3.96 -15.62
N ARG A 348 10.42 3.83 -16.63
CA ARG A 348 11.28 2.66 -16.84
C ARG A 348 12.71 3.09 -17.08
N GLY A 349 13.66 2.22 -16.83
CA GLY A 349 15.05 2.55 -17.09
C GLY A 349 15.97 1.36 -17.07
N MET A 350 17.25 1.66 -17.28
CA MET A 350 18.31 0.68 -17.18
C MET A 350 19.61 1.27 -16.63
N ILE A 351 20.41 0.43 -15.98
CA ILE A 351 21.80 0.71 -15.60
C ILE A 351 22.69 -0.19 -16.46
N SER A 352 23.64 0.40 -17.18
CA SER A 352 24.62 -0.32 -18.00
C SER A 352 26.02 0.25 -17.75
N GLY A 353 26.87 -0.53 -17.06
CA GLY A 353 28.14 -0.04 -16.55
C GLY A 353 27.94 1.14 -15.59
N ASN A 354 28.53 2.29 -15.94
CA ASN A 354 28.36 3.52 -15.16
C ASN A 354 27.25 4.44 -15.70
N SER A 355 26.55 4.06 -16.77
CA SER A 355 25.45 4.86 -17.31
C SER A 355 24.12 4.40 -16.74
N LYS A 356 23.31 5.34 -16.25
CA LYS A 356 21.92 5.11 -15.87
C LYS A 356 21.01 5.94 -16.75
N PHE A 357 20.03 5.30 -17.38
CA PHE A 357 19.06 5.93 -18.25
C PHE A 357 17.65 5.75 -17.68
N ILE A 358 16.93 6.85 -17.52
CA ILE A 358 15.52 6.89 -17.10
C ILE A 358 14.69 7.38 -18.29
N ASP A 359 13.79 6.51 -18.75
CA ASP A 359 12.85 6.78 -19.83
C ASP A 359 11.54 7.34 -19.25
N LEU A 360 11.45 8.67 -19.28
CA LEU A 360 10.27 9.48 -19.02
C LEU A 360 10.15 10.55 -20.10
N PRO A 361 8.98 11.20 -20.33
CA PRO A 361 8.87 12.28 -21.31
C PRO A 361 10.03 13.28 -21.23
N ILE A 362 10.36 13.74 -20.03
CA ILE A 362 11.60 14.45 -19.71
C ILE A 362 12.68 13.40 -19.38
N LYS A 363 13.52 13.11 -20.37
CA LYS A 363 14.56 12.06 -20.32
C LYS A 363 15.68 12.40 -19.34
N GLU A 364 16.22 11.38 -18.67
CA GLU A 364 17.36 11.55 -17.77
C GLU A 364 18.48 10.53 -18.06
N VAL A 365 19.72 11.00 -18.09
CA VAL A 365 20.93 10.17 -18.22
C VAL A 365 21.95 10.61 -17.18
N TYR A 366 22.48 9.67 -16.40
CA TYR A 366 23.46 9.95 -15.35
C TYR A 366 24.73 9.11 -15.53
N ASP A 367 25.88 9.71 -15.20
CA ASP A 367 27.17 9.03 -15.10
C ASP A 367 27.46 8.67 -13.64
N LEU A 368 27.11 7.45 -13.25
CA LEU A 368 27.29 6.89 -11.91
C LEU A 368 28.76 6.70 -11.50
N LYS A 369 29.74 7.03 -12.35
CA LYS A 369 31.14 7.09 -11.92
C LYS A 369 31.45 8.40 -11.23
N ASN A 370 30.94 9.50 -11.78
CA ASN A 370 31.29 10.86 -11.36
C ASN A 370 30.12 11.58 -10.64
N ASP A 371 28.90 11.07 -10.80
CA ASP A 371 27.66 11.65 -10.28
C ASP A 371 26.73 10.54 -9.77
N PHE A 372 27.13 9.91 -8.66
CA PHE A 372 26.34 8.82 -8.07
C PHE A 372 25.07 9.32 -7.36
N SER A 373 25.05 10.60 -6.97
CA SER A 373 23.85 11.29 -6.45
C SER A 373 22.88 11.73 -7.55
N GLU A 374 23.25 11.55 -8.82
CA GLU A 374 22.41 11.82 -9.99
C GLU A 374 21.90 13.27 -10.02
N MET A 375 22.79 14.23 -9.81
CA MET A 375 22.47 15.66 -9.76
C MET A 375 22.54 16.32 -11.15
N ASN A 376 23.31 15.75 -12.07
CA ASN A 376 23.61 16.33 -13.37
C ASN A 376 22.99 15.50 -14.50
N ASN A 377 21.82 15.92 -14.99
CA ASN A 377 21.17 15.25 -16.12
C ASN A 377 21.92 15.48 -17.44
N LEU A 378 22.38 14.40 -18.07
CA LEU A 378 23.17 14.41 -19.31
C LEU A 378 22.35 14.12 -20.56
N ALA A 379 21.02 14.03 -20.47
CA ALA A 379 20.16 13.63 -21.57
C ALA A 379 20.34 14.50 -22.83
N GLY A 380 20.47 15.83 -22.67
CA GLY A 380 20.64 16.78 -23.78
C GLY A 380 21.91 16.58 -24.63
N ARG A 381 22.93 15.87 -24.10
CA ARG A 381 24.17 15.53 -24.80
C ARG A 381 24.32 14.04 -25.11
N SER A 382 23.31 13.24 -24.78
CA SER A 382 23.35 11.79 -24.90
C SER A 382 22.63 11.30 -26.15
N LYS A 383 23.03 10.14 -26.67
CA LYS A 383 22.35 9.49 -27.81
C LYS A 383 21.08 8.77 -27.36
N ILE A 384 20.03 9.53 -27.04
CA ILE A 384 18.77 9.01 -26.46
C ILE A 384 18.15 7.88 -27.28
N GLY A 385 18.14 7.98 -28.61
CA GLY A 385 17.63 6.91 -29.48
C GLY A 385 18.31 5.56 -29.24
N GLN A 386 19.64 5.55 -29.11
CA GLN A 386 20.41 4.34 -28.86
C GLN A 386 20.17 3.75 -27.46
N LEU A 387 20.00 4.62 -26.45
CA LEU A 387 19.66 4.20 -25.09
C LEU A 387 18.26 3.60 -25.03
N LYS A 388 17.28 4.22 -25.72
CA LYS A 388 15.92 3.71 -25.84
C LYS A 388 15.87 2.38 -26.56
N ASP A 389 16.61 2.21 -27.65
CA ASP A 389 16.70 0.93 -28.37
C ASP A 389 17.32 -0.17 -27.50
N SER A 390 18.33 0.19 -26.69
CA SER A 390 18.97 -0.73 -25.75
C SER A 390 18.00 -1.16 -24.64
N LEU A 391 17.27 -0.20 -24.06
CA LEU A 391 16.22 -0.48 -23.08
C LEU A 391 15.12 -1.39 -23.68
N ASN A 392 14.66 -1.11 -24.90
CA ASN A 392 13.66 -1.94 -25.58
C ASN A 392 14.15 -3.36 -25.83
N ARG A 393 15.43 -3.54 -26.21
CA ARG A 393 16.03 -4.87 -26.34
C ARG A 393 16.11 -5.60 -25.00
N LEU A 394 16.50 -4.90 -23.94
CA LEU A 394 16.54 -5.44 -22.57
C LEU A 394 15.15 -5.90 -22.13
N ILE A 395 14.12 -5.05 -22.29
CA ILE A 395 12.73 -5.38 -21.98
C ILE A 395 12.28 -6.61 -22.76
N LYS A 396 12.54 -6.66 -24.08
CA LYS A 396 12.18 -7.81 -24.92
C LYS A 396 12.85 -9.11 -24.47
N ARG A 397 14.11 -9.04 -24.01
CA ARG A 397 14.88 -10.19 -23.50
C ARG A 397 14.32 -10.70 -22.17
N LEU A 398 13.95 -9.80 -21.27
CA LEU A 398 13.48 -10.14 -19.92
C LEU A 398 11.99 -10.52 -19.86
N LYS A 399 11.19 -10.11 -20.86
CA LYS A 399 9.74 -10.28 -20.86
C LYS A 399 9.33 -11.74 -21.00
N ASN A 400 8.55 -12.22 -20.03
CA ASN A 400 7.76 -13.43 -20.14
C ASN A 400 6.33 -13.08 -20.62
N ARG A 401 5.93 -13.57 -21.80
CA ARG A 401 4.60 -13.26 -22.37
C ARG A 401 3.45 -13.95 -21.64
N LEU A 402 3.75 -14.97 -20.83
CA LEU A 402 2.76 -15.72 -20.05
C LEU A 402 2.65 -15.21 -18.61
N ALA A 403 3.39 -14.16 -18.25
CA ALA A 403 3.28 -13.55 -16.94
C ALA A 403 1.85 -13.00 -16.76
N PRO A 404 1.21 -13.25 -15.60
CA PRO A 404 -0.09 -12.67 -15.31
C PRO A 404 0.02 -11.14 -15.26
N GLY A 405 -1.04 -10.47 -15.70
CA GLY A 405 -1.18 -9.02 -15.56
C GLY A 405 -1.80 -8.64 -14.22
N ARG A 406 -2.03 -7.33 -14.06
CA ARG A 406 -2.78 -6.76 -12.94
C ARG A 406 -4.19 -7.37 -12.87
N GLU A 407 -4.65 -7.69 -11.67
CA GLU A 407 -6.02 -8.13 -11.42
C GLU A 407 -7.02 -6.96 -11.57
N ASN A 408 -8.15 -7.21 -12.23
CA ASN A 408 -9.15 -6.17 -12.48
C ASN A 408 -10.00 -5.83 -11.26
N ARG A 409 -10.20 -6.77 -10.33
CA ARG A 409 -10.98 -6.55 -9.11
C ARG A 409 -10.07 -6.73 -7.89
N ILE A 410 -10.02 -5.70 -7.06
CA ILE A 410 -9.33 -5.72 -5.77
C ILE A 410 -10.41 -5.87 -4.70
N ASP A 411 -10.18 -6.73 -3.72
CA ASP A 411 -11.05 -6.86 -2.55
C ASP A 411 -11.18 -5.48 -1.85
N PRO A 412 -12.40 -4.99 -1.53
CA PRO A 412 -12.61 -3.67 -0.92
C PRO A 412 -11.83 -3.46 0.39
N GLU A 413 -11.67 -4.50 1.22
CA GLU A 413 -10.91 -4.42 2.46
C GLU A 413 -9.41 -4.29 2.19
N VAL A 414 -8.90 -5.00 1.17
CA VAL A 414 -7.52 -4.85 0.70
C VAL A 414 -7.30 -3.45 0.13
N GLN A 415 -8.25 -2.95 -0.66
CA GLN A 415 -8.20 -1.59 -1.19
C GLN A 415 -8.17 -0.55 -0.07
N LYS A 416 -9.00 -0.71 0.97
CA LYS A 416 -9.03 0.19 2.12
C LYS A 416 -7.69 0.22 2.87
N ARG A 417 -7.09 -0.95 3.13
CA ARG A 417 -5.77 -1.07 3.78
C ARG A 417 -4.64 -0.49 2.94
N LEU A 418 -4.63 -0.77 1.64
CA LEU A 418 -3.64 -0.18 0.73
C LEU A 418 -3.83 1.35 0.59
N LYS A 419 -5.07 1.85 0.65
CA LYS A 419 -5.35 3.29 0.69
C LYS A 419 -4.81 3.93 1.98
N SER A 420 -4.99 3.28 3.14
CA SER A 420 -4.43 3.80 4.41
C SER A 420 -2.90 3.81 4.44
N LEU A 421 -2.26 2.91 3.68
CA LEU A 421 -0.80 2.86 3.51
C LEU A 421 -0.29 3.80 2.41
N GLY A 422 -1.17 4.57 1.75
CA GLY A 422 -0.79 5.52 0.69
C GLY A 422 -0.60 4.91 -0.70
N TYR A 423 -0.81 3.61 -0.89
CA TYR A 423 -0.61 2.90 -2.17
C TYR A 423 -1.76 3.06 -3.18
N ILE A 424 -2.86 3.74 -2.82
CA ILE A 424 -4.07 3.89 -3.66
C ILE A 424 -4.54 5.34 -3.74
N SER A 425 -4.87 5.79 -4.96
CA SER A 425 -5.60 7.04 -5.23
C SER A 425 -7.12 6.75 -5.32
N GLU A 426 -7.96 7.76 -5.12
CA GLU A 426 -9.42 7.59 -4.96
C GLU A 426 -10.17 7.08 -6.20
N SER A 427 -9.54 6.93 -7.37
CA SER A 427 -10.22 6.38 -8.54
C SER A 427 -9.26 5.89 -9.63
N ARG A 428 -9.55 4.69 -10.14
CA ARG A 428 -8.86 4.00 -11.23
C ARG A 428 -9.44 4.45 -12.57
N SER A 429 -8.62 5.01 -13.46
CA SER A 429 -8.98 5.18 -14.87
C SER A 429 -8.59 3.91 -15.64
N GLU A 430 -9.54 3.24 -16.31
CA GLU A 430 -9.19 2.14 -17.22
C GLU A 430 -8.77 2.63 -18.62
N GLN A 431 -9.20 3.84 -19.01
CA GLN A 431 -8.75 4.45 -20.26
C GLN A 431 -7.39 5.13 -20.06
N ARG A 432 -6.33 4.37 -20.36
CA ARG A 432 -4.96 4.87 -20.34
C ARG A 432 -4.67 5.76 -21.53
N LYS A 433 -3.94 6.85 -21.31
CA LYS A 433 -3.37 7.64 -22.42
C LYS A 433 -2.51 6.77 -23.32
N LYS A 434 -2.67 6.95 -24.64
CA LYS A 434 -1.85 6.28 -25.66
C LYS A 434 -0.45 6.86 -25.76
N GLN A 435 -0.29 8.15 -25.44
CA GLN A 435 0.97 8.88 -25.48
C GLN A 435 1.06 9.80 -24.26
N TYR A 436 2.28 9.96 -23.76
CA TYR A 436 2.61 10.80 -22.61
C TYR A 436 3.60 11.87 -23.07
N ASN A 437 3.37 13.10 -22.62
CA ASN A 437 4.25 14.24 -22.89
C ASN A 437 4.76 14.84 -21.57
N GLU A 438 5.50 15.95 -21.62
CA GLU A 438 6.11 16.57 -20.44
C GLU A 438 5.11 17.02 -19.37
N GLN A 439 3.86 17.31 -19.74
CA GLN A 439 2.78 17.63 -18.79
C GLN A 439 2.33 16.41 -17.98
N ASP A 440 2.60 15.20 -18.49
CA ASP A 440 2.30 13.94 -17.82
C ASP A 440 3.50 13.39 -17.03
N ASP A 441 4.65 14.07 -17.09
CA ASP A 441 5.88 13.65 -16.42
C ASP A 441 5.76 13.79 -14.91
N LEU A 442 6.35 12.84 -14.18
CA LEU A 442 6.40 12.90 -12.72
C LEU A 442 7.05 14.20 -12.22
N LYS A 443 8.08 14.72 -12.91
CA LYS A 443 8.77 15.95 -12.53
C LYS A 443 7.88 17.20 -12.66
N THR A 444 6.85 17.14 -13.50
CA THR A 444 5.85 18.20 -13.64
C THR A 444 4.71 18.04 -12.64
N LEU A 445 4.26 16.80 -12.40
CA LEU A 445 3.05 16.51 -11.62
C LEU A 445 3.29 16.32 -10.13
N LEU A 446 4.46 15.83 -9.71
CA LEU A 446 4.75 15.58 -8.29
C LEU A 446 4.77 16.86 -7.45
N PRO A 447 5.35 18.00 -7.88
CA PRO A 447 5.27 19.24 -7.12
C PRO A 447 3.82 19.71 -6.89
N LEU A 448 2.95 19.51 -7.90
CA LEU A 448 1.53 19.81 -7.80
C LEU A 448 0.81 18.88 -6.82
N GLN A 449 1.16 17.59 -6.83
CA GLN A 449 0.67 16.60 -5.87
C GLN A 449 1.09 16.95 -4.45
N ASN A 450 2.36 17.29 -4.19
CA ASN A 450 2.84 17.65 -2.86
C ASN A 450 2.12 18.91 -2.34
N LYS A 451 1.88 19.88 -3.23
CA LYS A 451 1.11 21.07 -2.89
C LYS A 451 -0.36 20.77 -2.58
N LEU A 452 -0.98 19.86 -3.33
CA LEU A 452 -2.32 19.35 -3.02
C LEU A 452 -2.35 18.67 -1.65
N LEU A 453 -1.42 17.75 -1.36
CA LEU A 453 -1.33 17.06 -0.07
C LEU A 453 -1.13 18.03 1.10
N SER A 454 -0.28 19.06 0.92
CA SER A 454 -0.10 20.13 1.90
C SER A 454 -1.40 20.92 2.13
N GLY A 455 -2.18 21.17 1.08
CA GLY A 455 -3.52 21.77 1.20
C GLY A 455 -4.49 20.89 1.99
N LEU A 456 -4.47 19.57 1.76
CA LEU A 456 -5.29 18.61 2.50
C LEU A 456 -4.89 18.53 3.99
N ALA A 457 -3.59 18.56 4.29
CA ALA A 457 -3.11 18.61 5.67
C ALA A 457 -3.59 19.87 6.41
N ARG A 458 -3.62 21.03 5.73
CA ARG A 458 -4.20 22.27 6.29
C ARG A 458 -5.70 22.15 6.56
N PHE A 459 -6.43 21.50 5.65
CA PHE A 459 -7.86 21.23 5.85
C PHE A 459 -8.09 20.35 7.08
N GLN A 460 -7.30 19.28 7.24
CA GLN A 460 -7.35 18.42 8.43
C GLN A 460 -7.00 19.18 9.72
N ALA A 461 -6.11 20.16 9.64
CA ALA A 461 -5.78 21.06 10.74
C ALA A 461 -6.82 22.19 10.99
N GLY A 462 -7.92 22.23 10.22
CA GLY A 462 -8.99 23.22 10.35
C GLY A 462 -8.77 24.55 9.63
N ASP A 463 -7.67 24.71 8.88
CA ASP A 463 -7.38 25.90 8.08
C ASP A 463 -8.00 25.81 6.68
N PHE A 464 -9.32 25.99 6.63
CA PHE A 464 -10.09 25.94 5.38
C PHE A 464 -9.64 26.97 4.33
N PRO A 465 -9.43 28.27 4.66
CA PRO A 465 -9.02 29.26 3.67
C PRO A 465 -7.62 28.96 3.10
N GLY A 466 -6.69 28.51 3.94
CA GLY A 466 -5.36 28.10 3.53
C GLY A 466 -5.38 26.88 2.60
N ALA A 467 -6.18 25.87 2.94
CA ALA A 467 -6.40 24.68 2.11
C ALA A 467 -6.99 25.04 0.74
N GLU A 468 -8.08 25.83 0.73
CA GLU A 468 -8.74 26.28 -0.51
C GLU A 468 -7.76 27.01 -1.43
N LYS A 469 -6.99 27.95 -0.88
CA LYS A 469 -5.99 28.72 -1.63
C LYS A 469 -4.98 27.79 -2.31
N MET A 470 -4.38 26.87 -1.56
CA MET A 470 -3.35 25.97 -2.09
C MET A 470 -3.89 25.06 -3.19
N ILE A 471 -5.08 24.48 -3.01
CA ILE A 471 -5.66 23.58 -4.01
C ILE A 471 -6.07 24.36 -5.27
N ARG A 472 -6.56 25.60 -5.14
CA ARG A 472 -6.82 26.48 -6.29
C ARG A 472 -5.56 26.86 -7.05
N GLU A 473 -4.44 27.07 -6.37
CA GLU A 473 -3.15 27.31 -7.03
C GLU A 473 -2.68 26.08 -7.83
N VAL A 474 -2.95 24.85 -7.36
CA VAL A 474 -2.71 23.62 -8.13
C VAL A 474 -3.56 23.60 -9.40
N ILE A 475 -4.85 23.90 -9.29
CA ILE A 475 -5.78 23.98 -10.44
C ILE A 475 -5.33 25.05 -11.44
N ALA A 476 -4.86 26.20 -10.95
CA ALA A 476 -4.38 27.28 -11.81
C ALA A 476 -3.10 26.89 -12.56
N ALA A 477 -2.18 26.19 -11.90
CA ALA A 477 -0.93 25.71 -12.50
C ALA A 477 -1.16 24.57 -13.50
N SER A 478 -2.13 23.70 -13.24
CA SER A 478 -2.51 22.62 -14.16
C SER A 478 -4.02 22.39 -14.14
N PRO A 479 -4.76 23.01 -15.08
CA PRO A 479 -6.20 22.79 -15.21
C PRO A 479 -6.61 21.35 -15.53
N SER A 480 -5.66 20.52 -15.97
CA SER A 480 -5.84 19.09 -16.22
C SER A 480 -5.59 18.21 -14.99
N PHE A 481 -5.21 18.79 -13.84
CA PHE A 481 -4.95 18.07 -12.60
C PHE A 481 -6.25 17.73 -11.86
N ILE A 482 -6.94 16.70 -12.36
CA ILE A 482 -8.28 16.26 -11.93
C ILE A 482 -8.43 16.10 -10.41
N LEU A 483 -7.41 15.53 -9.75
CA LEU A 483 -7.46 15.28 -8.29
C LEU A 483 -7.71 16.55 -7.48
N ALA A 484 -7.21 17.71 -7.91
CA ALA A 484 -7.42 18.96 -7.18
C ALA A 484 -8.89 19.39 -7.20
N TYR A 485 -9.61 19.19 -8.31
CA TYR A 485 -11.05 19.48 -8.37
C TYR A 485 -11.85 18.53 -7.49
N SER A 486 -11.54 17.23 -7.53
CA SER A 486 -12.21 16.22 -6.70
C SER A 486 -12.05 16.52 -5.21
N HIS A 487 -10.83 16.78 -4.75
CA HIS A 487 -10.56 17.08 -3.35
C HIS A 487 -11.16 18.42 -2.91
N LEU A 488 -11.08 19.46 -3.74
CA LEU A 488 -11.70 20.75 -3.43
C LEU A 488 -13.22 20.64 -3.33
N SER A 489 -13.84 19.81 -4.19
CA SER A 489 -15.27 19.52 -4.11
C SER A 489 -15.65 18.77 -2.83
N SER A 490 -14.90 17.72 -2.45
CA SER A 490 -15.10 17.01 -1.18
C SER A 490 -14.99 17.95 0.02
N MET A 491 -13.99 18.84 0.02
CA MET A 491 -13.81 19.86 1.05
C MET A 491 -15.02 20.81 1.16
N TYR A 492 -15.57 21.26 0.03
CA TYR A 492 -16.78 22.07 0.02
C TYR A 492 -18.01 21.29 0.48
N ARG A 493 -18.15 20.03 0.06
CA ARG A 493 -19.25 19.15 0.47
C ARG A 493 -19.24 18.92 1.98
N GLU A 494 -18.08 18.62 2.56
CA GLU A 494 -17.91 18.43 4.02
C GLU A 494 -18.20 19.69 4.83
N THR A 495 -17.94 20.87 4.26
CA THR A 495 -18.24 22.16 4.90
C THR A 495 -19.64 22.71 4.56
N GLY A 496 -20.50 21.90 3.93
CA GLY A 496 -21.88 22.28 3.57
C GLY A 496 -21.99 23.28 2.40
N LYS A 497 -20.89 23.60 1.73
CA LYS A 497 -20.82 24.54 0.58
C LYS A 497 -21.13 23.84 -0.74
N THR A 498 -22.24 23.11 -0.81
CA THR A 498 -22.57 22.20 -1.93
C THR A 498 -22.71 22.90 -3.29
N ALA A 499 -23.09 24.19 -3.29
CA ALA A 499 -23.09 25.00 -4.51
C ALA A 499 -21.67 25.17 -5.09
N LEU A 500 -20.69 25.50 -4.24
CA LEU A 500 -19.28 25.61 -4.65
C LEU A 500 -18.71 24.26 -5.09
N ALA A 501 -19.09 23.17 -4.41
CA ALA A 501 -18.74 21.80 -4.78
C ALA A 501 -19.22 21.45 -6.20
N THR A 502 -20.45 21.84 -6.54
CA THR A 502 -21.02 21.64 -7.89
C THR A 502 -20.23 22.46 -8.92
N THR A 503 -20.05 23.76 -8.67
CA THR A 503 -19.38 24.68 -9.61
C THR A 503 -17.93 24.27 -9.88
N ILE A 504 -17.18 23.82 -8.87
CA ILE A 504 -15.79 23.43 -9.08
C ILE A 504 -15.69 22.14 -9.92
N LEU A 505 -16.61 21.19 -9.74
CA LEU A 505 -16.64 19.97 -10.54
C LEU A 505 -17.07 20.24 -11.99
N GLU A 506 -18.05 21.12 -12.20
CA GLU A 506 -18.44 21.57 -13.55
C GLU A 506 -17.27 22.21 -14.28
N ARG A 507 -16.56 23.14 -13.62
CA ARG A 507 -15.33 23.74 -14.17
C ARG A 507 -14.25 22.68 -14.43
N GLY A 508 -14.14 21.67 -13.57
CA GLY A 508 -13.24 20.54 -13.77
C GLY A 508 -13.57 19.78 -15.06
N LEU A 509 -14.85 19.51 -15.32
CA LEU A 509 -15.34 18.83 -16.53
C LEU A 509 -15.19 19.68 -17.80
N GLU A 510 -15.34 21.01 -17.70
CA GLU A 510 -15.05 21.91 -18.81
C GLU A 510 -13.58 21.83 -19.26
N LYS A 511 -12.67 21.65 -18.30
CA LYS A 511 -11.22 21.51 -18.56
C LYS A 511 -10.79 20.09 -18.86
N ASN A 512 -11.58 19.10 -18.44
CA ASN A 512 -11.32 17.67 -18.58
C ASN A 512 -12.59 16.98 -19.12
N PRO A 513 -12.95 17.20 -20.39
CA PRO A 513 -14.21 16.71 -20.95
C PRO A 513 -14.27 15.18 -20.92
N GLY A 514 -15.36 14.64 -20.38
CA GLY A 514 -15.59 13.20 -20.32
C GLY A 514 -14.81 12.47 -19.22
N ASP A 515 -14.16 13.16 -18.27
CA ASP A 515 -13.56 12.49 -17.12
C ASP A 515 -14.63 11.91 -16.20
N ILE A 516 -14.75 10.58 -16.21
CA ILE A 516 -15.79 9.82 -15.49
C ILE A 516 -15.71 10.06 -13.97
N ARG A 517 -14.53 10.36 -13.44
CA ARG A 517 -14.30 10.54 -11.99
C ARG A 517 -14.89 11.85 -11.52
N LEU A 518 -14.66 12.93 -12.27
CA LEU A 518 -15.32 14.21 -12.03
C LEU A 518 -16.83 14.13 -12.25
N MET A 519 -17.28 13.37 -13.26
CA MET A 519 -18.71 13.13 -13.49
C MET A 519 -19.36 12.38 -12.32
N SER A 520 -18.74 11.31 -11.84
CA SER A 520 -19.18 10.53 -10.68
C SER A 520 -19.29 11.42 -9.44
N LYS A 521 -18.23 12.17 -9.10
CA LYS A 521 -18.25 13.11 -7.96
C LYS A 521 -19.33 14.19 -8.13
N LEU A 522 -19.59 14.65 -9.35
CA LEU A 522 -20.66 15.62 -9.63
C LEU A 522 -22.04 14.99 -9.39
N GLY A 523 -22.27 13.77 -9.89
CA GLY A 523 -23.49 13.02 -9.66
C GLY A 523 -23.78 12.81 -8.17
N ILE A 524 -22.75 12.43 -7.41
CA ILE A 524 -22.81 12.25 -5.94
C ILE A 524 -23.18 13.56 -5.24
N VAL A 525 -22.48 14.66 -5.54
CA VAL A 525 -22.75 15.99 -4.96
C VAL A 525 -24.16 16.47 -5.30
N LEU A 526 -24.64 16.21 -6.53
CA LEU A 526 -25.98 16.59 -6.95
C LEU A 526 -27.05 15.79 -6.21
N ALA A 527 -26.86 14.47 -6.04
CA ALA A 527 -27.76 13.62 -5.27
C ALA A 527 -27.87 14.09 -3.81
N ASP A 528 -26.73 14.40 -3.16
CA ASP A 528 -26.73 14.93 -1.79
C ASP A 528 -27.40 16.30 -1.66
N SER A 529 -27.29 17.12 -2.70
CA SER A 529 -27.92 18.44 -2.74
C SER A 529 -29.42 18.42 -3.06
N GLY A 530 -30.02 17.23 -3.27
CA GLY A 530 -31.43 17.07 -3.64
C GLY A 530 -31.74 17.35 -5.10
N LYS A 531 -30.74 17.56 -5.96
CA LYS A 531 -30.89 17.81 -7.41
C LYS A 531 -30.98 16.49 -8.19
N TRP A 532 -31.94 15.66 -7.80
CA TRP A 532 -32.00 14.24 -8.16
C TRP A 532 -32.14 13.98 -9.66
N GLN A 533 -32.89 14.79 -10.42
CA GLN A 533 -33.06 14.58 -11.86
C GLN A 533 -31.71 14.62 -12.59
N ARG A 534 -30.90 15.64 -12.27
CA ARG A 534 -29.58 15.81 -12.88
C ARG A 534 -28.59 14.77 -12.37
N ALA A 535 -28.68 14.40 -11.09
CA ALA A 535 -27.87 13.33 -10.52
C ALA A 535 -28.12 12.00 -11.24
N VAL A 536 -29.38 11.61 -11.47
CA VAL A 536 -29.76 10.40 -12.23
C VAL A 536 -29.12 10.44 -13.62
N SER A 537 -29.30 11.51 -14.38
CA SER A 537 -28.77 11.61 -15.74
C SER A 537 -27.25 11.44 -15.81
N ILE A 538 -26.51 12.00 -14.85
CA ILE A 538 -25.05 11.93 -14.81
C ILE A 538 -24.59 10.54 -14.34
N LEU A 539 -25.16 10.02 -13.25
CA LEU A 539 -24.75 8.74 -12.67
C LEU A 539 -25.07 7.57 -13.59
N GLU A 540 -26.19 7.58 -14.32
CA GLU A 540 -26.48 6.58 -15.36
C GLU A 540 -25.49 6.63 -16.52
N LEU A 541 -24.97 7.83 -16.84
CA LEU A 541 -23.94 7.97 -17.85
C LEU A 541 -22.58 7.45 -17.37
N CYS A 542 -22.24 7.69 -16.11
CA CYS A 542 -21.06 7.10 -15.46
C CYS A 542 -21.14 5.57 -15.46
N ILE A 543 -22.25 5.00 -15.00
CA ILE A 543 -22.44 3.54 -14.89
C ILE A 543 -22.32 2.87 -16.27
N ARG A 544 -22.98 3.42 -17.30
CA ARG A 544 -22.83 2.91 -18.69
C ARG A 544 -21.40 2.89 -19.23
N GLN A 545 -20.54 3.75 -18.71
CA GLN A 545 -19.13 3.81 -19.11
C GLN A 545 -18.24 2.96 -18.20
N GLU A 546 -18.58 2.84 -16.91
CA GLU A 546 -17.87 2.05 -15.89
C GLU A 546 -18.85 1.42 -14.88
N ASP A 547 -19.04 0.09 -14.97
CA ASP A 547 -20.05 -0.68 -14.21
C ASP A 547 -19.55 -1.23 -12.84
N PHE A 548 -18.61 -0.60 -12.14
CA PHE A 548 -17.95 -1.24 -10.97
C PHE A 548 -17.78 -0.40 -9.70
N ASP A 549 -18.27 0.85 -9.64
CA ASP A 549 -18.19 1.66 -8.41
C ASP A 549 -19.49 1.55 -7.57
N PRO A 550 -19.47 0.88 -6.40
CA PRO A 550 -20.64 0.77 -5.55
C PRO A 550 -21.17 2.13 -5.06
N GLU A 551 -20.33 3.17 -4.97
CA GLU A 551 -20.80 4.51 -4.61
C GLU A 551 -21.74 5.08 -5.67
N ASN A 552 -21.43 4.91 -6.96
CA ASN A 552 -22.29 5.40 -8.05
C ASN A 552 -23.68 4.77 -8.00
N PHE A 553 -23.76 3.45 -7.78
CA PHE A 553 -25.03 2.75 -7.60
C PHE A 553 -25.76 3.20 -6.34
N ASN A 554 -25.06 3.37 -5.22
CA ASN A 554 -25.65 3.87 -3.97
C ASN A 554 -26.25 5.28 -4.16
N PHE A 555 -25.50 6.22 -4.72
CA PHE A 555 -25.98 7.59 -4.92
C PHE A 555 -27.04 7.70 -6.03
N LEU A 556 -27.03 6.81 -7.02
CA LEU A 556 -28.12 6.71 -7.99
C LEU A 556 -29.40 6.21 -7.30
N GLY A 557 -29.28 5.24 -6.39
CA GLY A 557 -30.38 4.81 -5.53
C GLY A 557 -30.94 5.94 -4.66
N ILE A 558 -30.06 6.78 -4.08
CA ILE A 558 -30.46 7.97 -3.30
C ILE A 558 -31.22 8.96 -4.18
N ALA A 559 -30.73 9.23 -5.38
CA ALA A 559 -31.40 10.14 -6.32
C ALA A 559 -32.79 9.62 -6.72
N TYR A 560 -32.92 8.32 -7.02
CA TYR A 560 -34.22 7.70 -7.30
C TYR A 560 -35.18 7.73 -6.11
N TYR A 561 -34.67 7.49 -4.89
CA TYR A 561 -35.45 7.61 -3.66
C TYR A 561 -36.00 9.02 -3.46
N GLN A 562 -35.17 10.06 -3.68
CA GLN A 562 -35.59 11.46 -3.60
C GLN A 562 -36.62 11.81 -4.70
N GLY A 563 -36.49 11.22 -5.89
CA GLY A 563 -37.49 11.33 -6.97
C GLY A 563 -38.78 10.53 -6.74
N GLY A 564 -38.85 9.73 -5.69
CA GLY A 564 -40.01 8.90 -5.33
C GLY A 564 -40.10 7.54 -6.05
N ASP A 565 -39.11 7.18 -6.86
CA ASP A 565 -39.05 5.87 -7.55
C ASP A 565 -38.36 4.84 -6.65
N PHE A 566 -39.13 4.28 -5.71
CA PHE A 566 -38.62 3.29 -4.75
C PHE A 566 -38.16 1.99 -5.39
N THR A 567 -38.74 1.61 -6.54
CA THR A 567 -38.38 0.40 -7.27
C THR A 567 -36.96 0.52 -7.82
N LYS A 568 -36.67 1.61 -8.54
CA LYS A 568 -35.33 1.86 -9.07
C LYS A 568 -34.31 2.13 -7.96
N ALA A 569 -34.72 2.74 -6.85
CA ALA A 569 -33.84 2.93 -5.70
C ALA A 569 -33.35 1.57 -5.16
N LEU A 570 -34.28 0.64 -4.87
CA LEU A 570 -33.94 -0.70 -4.37
C LEU A 570 -33.11 -1.52 -5.37
N GLN A 571 -33.40 -1.41 -6.67
CA GLN A 571 -32.61 -2.08 -7.71
C GLN A 571 -31.14 -1.64 -7.67
N ASN A 572 -30.88 -0.33 -7.62
CA ASN A 572 -29.52 0.21 -7.60
C ASN A 572 -28.80 -0.11 -6.29
N TYR A 573 -29.48 -0.07 -5.13
CA TYR A 573 -28.88 -0.53 -3.88
C TYR A 573 -28.52 -2.02 -3.92
N GLY A 574 -29.32 -2.86 -4.58
CA GLY A 574 -29.00 -4.26 -4.82
C GLY A 574 -27.69 -4.42 -5.60
N LEU A 575 -27.55 -3.70 -6.72
CA LEU A 575 -26.32 -3.68 -7.52
C LEU A 575 -25.11 -3.18 -6.72
N ALA A 576 -25.28 -2.16 -5.87
CA ALA A 576 -24.23 -1.70 -4.97
C ALA A 576 -23.77 -2.82 -4.00
N LEU A 577 -24.70 -3.61 -3.45
CA LEU A 577 -24.38 -4.72 -2.54
C LEU A 577 -23.78 -5.95 -3.26
N GLU A 578 -24.03 -6.12 -4.55
CA GLU A 578 -23.35 -7.15 -5.35
C GLU A 578 -21.84 -6.85 -5.47
N LEU A 579 -21.49 -5.57 -5.54
CA LEU A 579 -20.11 -5.08 -5.60
C LEU A 579 -19.45 -4.99 -4.21
N ASP A 580 -20.19 -4.53 -3.20
CA ASP A 580 -19.74 -4.41 -1.81
C ASP A 580 -20.80 -4.94 -0.83
N ARG A 581 -20.65 -6.20 -0.45
CA ARG A 581 -21.60 -6.90 0.44
C ARG A 581 -21.62 -6.36 1.86
N ASN A 582 -20.60 -5.62 2.28
CA ASN A 582 -20.41 -5.10 3.64
C ASN A 582 -20.61 -3.58 3.71
N ASN A 583 -21.49 -3.03 2.87
CA ASN A 583 -21.76 -1.59 2.84
C ASN A 583 -22.88 -1.17 3.80
N ALA A 584 -22.52 -0.66 4.98
CA ALA A 584 -23.49 -0.22 6.00
C ALA A 584 -24.45 0.89 5.48
N SER A 585 -23.93 1.84 4.70
CA SER A 585 -24.71 2.96 4.16
C SER A 585 -25.80 2.49 3.20
N VAL A 586 -25.49 1.52 2.34
CA VAL A 586 -26.47 0.95 1.40
C VAL A 586 -27.59 0.21 2.16
N TYR A 587 -27.25 -0.59 3.18
CA TYR A 587 -28.27 -1.23 4.03
C TYR A 587 -29.15 -0.19 4.75
N ASN A 588 -28.57 0.89 5.27
CA ASN A 588 -29.34 1.98 5.87
C ASN A 588 -30.31 2.62 4.86
N ASN A 589 -29.87 2.81 3.61
CA ASN A 589 -30.69 3.40 2.56
C ASN A 589 -31.84 2.48 2.13
N ILE A 590 -31.59 1.18 1.97
CA ILE A 590 -32.64 0.17 1.74
C ILE A 590 -33.66 0.19 2.89
N GLY A 591 -33.18 0.24 4.14
CA GLY A 591 -34.04 0.35 5.32
C GLY A 591 -34.94 1.59 5.28
N SER A 592 -34.38 2.73 4.84
CA SER A 592 -35.11 4.00 4.70
C SER A 592 -36.20 3.95 3.63
N VAL A 593 -35.95 3.30 2.49
CA VAL A 593 -36.97 3.09 1.45
C VAL A 593 -38.14 2.26 2.00
N HIS A 594 -37.84 1.14 2.65
CA HIS A 594 -38.88 0.27 3.22
C HIS A 594 -39.63 0.94 4.37
N LEU A 595 -38.95 1.73 5.20
CA LEU A 595 -39.61 2.55 6.21
C LEU A 595 -40.60 3.53 5.57
N GLN A 596 -40.23 4.19 4.48
CA GLN A 596 -41.11 5.12 3.78
C GLN A 596 -42.33 4.41 3.16
N ILE A 597 -42.15 3.23 2.58
CA ILE A 597 -43.25 2.38 2.09
C ILE A 597 -44.18 2.01 3.24
N PHE A 598 -43.61 1.57 4.37
CA PHE A 598 -44.38 1.20 5.56
C PHE A 598 -45.18 2.37 6.14
N LEU A 599 -44.57 3.55 6.25
CA LEU A 599 -45.22 4.76 6.78
C LEU A 599 -46.42 5.20 5.93
N ARG A 600 -46.38 4.95 4.61
CA ARG A 600 -47.46 5.29 3.65
C ARG A 600 -48.56 4.23 3.58
N GLY A 601 -48.19 2.95 3.57
CA GLY A 601 -49.12 1.85 3.26
C GLY A 601 -49.49 0.96 4.45
N HIS A 602 -48.87 1.14 5.62
CA HIS A 602 -49.00 0.25 6.78
C HIS A 602 -48.68 -1.23 6.49
N ASP A 603 -47.86 -1.49 5.47
CA ASP A 603 -47.45 -2.83 5.06
C ASP A 603 -46.47 -3.48 6.06
N ARG A 604 -46.90 -4.59 6.68
CA ARG A 604 -46.09 -5.35 7.65
C ARG A 604 -44.82 -5.93 7.03
N GLN A 605 -44.84 -6.27 5.74
CA GLN A 605 -43.65 -6.77 5.05
C GLN A 605 -42.60 -5.66 4.90
N ALA A 606 -43.04 -4.45 4.53
CA ALA A 606 -42.17 -3.28 4.49
C ALA A 606 -41.56 -2.96 5.86
N PHE A 607 -42.31 -3.08 6.96
CA PHE A 607 -41.76 -2.95 8.32
C PHE A 607 -40.64 -3.96 8.59
N ALA A 608 -40.87 -5.25 8.31
CA ALA A 608 -39.88 -6.31 8.53
C ALA A 608 -38.60 -6.09 7.71
N MET A 609 -38.74 -5.63 6.47
CA MET A 609 -37.61 -5.29 5.60
C MET A 609 -36.83 -4.06 6.10
N ALA A 610 -37.52 -3.03 6.58
CA ALA A 610 -36.88 -1.87 7.19
C ALA A 610 -36.04 -2.27 8.42
N GLU A 611 -36.65 -3.02 9.33
CA GLU A 611 -36.01 -3.50 10.56
C GLU A 611 -34.76 -4.35 10.26
N MET A 612 -34.88 -5.33 9.36
CA MET A 612 -33.78 -6.21 8.97
C MET A 612 -32.59 -5.41 8.43
N ASN A 613 -32.83 -4.48 7.51
CA ASN A 613 -31.75 -3.75 6.84
C ASN A 613 -31.08 -2.73 7.78
N PHE A 614 -31.83 -2.02 8.63
CA PHE A 614 -31.21 -1.17 9.64
C PHE A 614 -30.37 -1.97 10.66
N LYS A 615 -30.83 -3.15 11.08
CA LYS A 615 -30.04 -4.04 11.96
C LYS A 615 -28.77 -4.54 11.28
N LYS A 616 -28.82 -4.88 9.98
CA LYS A 616 -27.61 -5.21 9.20
C LYS A 616 -26.65 -4.04 9.11
N ALA A 617 -27.15 -2.82 8.86
CA ALA A 617 -26.33 -1.62 8.85
C ALA A 617 -25.61 -1.43 10.19
N LEU A 618 -26.30 -1.62 11.33
CA LEU A 618 -25.70 -1.53 12.67
C LEU A 618 -24.76 -2.67 13.03
N ALA A 619 -24.94 -3.86 12.45
CA ALA A 619 -24.02 -4.97 12.61
C ALA A 619 -22.67 -4.70 11.93
N ILE A 620 -22.68 -3.96 10.81
CA ILE A 620 -21.49 -3.55 10.07
C ILE A 620 -20.88 -2.27 10.67
N ASP A 621 -21.70 -1.24 10.92
CA ASP A 621 -21.28 0.02 11.56
C ASP A 621 -22.17 0.33 12.77
N ARG A 622 -21.64 0.04 13.96
CA ARG A 622 -22.33 0.28 15.23
C ARG A 622 -22.58 1.76 15.54
N LYS A 623 -21.89 2.68 14.85
CA LYS A 623 -22.02 4.14 15.01
C LYS A 623 -22.96 4.77 13.97
N MET A 624 -23.69 3.97 13.19
CA MET A 624 -24.65 4.47 12.20
C MET A 624 -25.91 5.06 12.85
N PHE A 625 -25.82 6.29 13.36
CA PHE A 625 -26.91 6.97 14.06
C PHE A 625 -28.19 7.15 13.21
N ALA A 626 -28.05 7.22 11.88
CA ALA A 626 -29.18 7.28 10.95
C ALA A 626 -30.02 5.99 10.97
N ALA A 627 -29.38 4.81 11.09
CA ALA A 627 -30.05 3.52 11.20
C ALA A 627 -30.77 3.38 12.55
N CYS A 628 -30.17 3.88 13.63
CA CYS A 628 -30.83 3.98 14.93
C CYS A 628 -32.10 4.85 14.85
N ASN A 629 -32.03 6.02 14.19
CA ASN A 629 -33.20 6.87 14.00
C ASN A 629 -34.30 6.18 13.17
N GLY A 630 -33.91 5.48 12.09
CA GLY A 630 -34.83 4.70 11.26
C GLY A 630 -35.55 3.60 12.03
N LEU A 631 -34.83 2.84 12.86
CA LEU A 631 -35.42 1.84 13.77
C LEU A 631 -36.36 2.48 14.78
N GLY A 632 -35.96 3.60 15.38
CA GLY A 632 -36.81 4.35 16.31
C GLY A 632 -38.15 4.73 15.68
N ALA A 633 -38.12 5.30 14.47
CA ALA A 633 -39.33 5.65 13.72
C ALA A 633 -40.18 4.42 13.34
N ALA A 634 -39.55 3.32 12.92
CA ALA A 634 -40.22 2.08 12.57
C ALA A 634 -40.99 1.50 13.77
N TYR A 635 -40.33 1.38 14.93
CA TYR A 635 -40.94 0.84 16.15
C TYR A 635 -42.03 1.75 16.71
N LYS A 636 -41.84 3.07 16.64
CA LYS A 636 -42.87 4.03 17.04
C LYS A 636 -44.17 3.80 16.28
N LYS A 637 -44.08 3.63 14.96
CA LYS A 637 -45.25 3.45 14.09
C LYS A 637 -46.04 2.16 14.40
N VAL A 638 -45.40 1.11 14.91
CA VAL A 638 -46.07 -0.14 15.35
C VAL A 638 -46.45 -0.15 16.83
N GLY A 639 -46.29 0.97 17.55
CA GLY A 639 -46.63 1.09 18.98
C GLY A 639 -45.60 0.50 19.94
N ARG A 640 -44.40 0.13 19.46
CA ARG A 640 -43.29 -0.40 20.27
C ARG A 640 -42.45 0.75 20.85
N ASN A 641 -43.06 1.53 21.75
CA ASN A 641 -42.52 2.81 22.24
C ASN A 641 -41.22 2.62 23.05
N ALA A 642 -41.08 1.54 23.81
CA ALA A 642 -39.87 1.26 24.59
C ALA A 642 -38.64 1.07 23.69
N GLU A 643 -38.76 0.28 22.62
CA GLU A 643 -37.71 0.09 21.64
C GLU A 643 -37.41 1.36 20.86
N ALA A 644 -38.45 2.13 20.50
CA ALA A 644 -38.27 3.40 19.82
C ALA A 644 -37.40 4.38 20.63
N ILE A 645 -37.71 4.52 21.94
CA ILE A 645 -36.95 5.32 22.89
C ILE A 645 -35.49 4.84 22.98
N ALA A 646 -35.26 3.53 23.09
CA ALA A 646 -33.91 2.97 23.20
C ALA A 646 -33.04 3.32 21.99
N TYR A 647 -33.56 3.16 20.77
CA TYR A 647 -32.82 3.45 19.55
C TYR A 647 -32.59 4.96 19.33
N TRP A 648 -33.56 5.83 19.64
CA TRP A 648 -33.31 7.27 19.56
C TRP A 648 -32.29 7.76 20.59
N ARG A 649 -32.28 7.21 21.80
CA ARG A 649 -31.21 7.47 22.79
C ARG A 649 -29.86 7.03 22.27
N GLN A 650 -29.77 5.85 21.66
CA GLN A 650 -28.54 5.39 21.04
C GLN A 650 -28.09 6.33 19.91
N ALA A 651 -29.01 6.80 19.05
CA ALA A 651 -28.71 7.77 18.00
C ALA A 651 -28.13 9.07 18.57
N LEU A 652 -28.74 9.60 19.64
CA LEU A 652 -28.32 10.85 20.29
C LEU A 652 -27.03 10.71 21.12
N ALA A 653 -26.75 9.51 21.64
CA ALA A 653 -25.48 9.21 22.30
C ALA A 653 -24.31 9.22 21.29
N ILE A 654 -24.57 8.78 20.05
CA ILE A 654 -23.59 8.82 18.96
C ILE A 654 -23.48 10.23 18.36
N LYS A 655 -24.61 10.88 18.10
CA LYS A 655 -24.70 12.22 17.49
C LYS A 655 -25.62 13.13 18.31
N PRO A 656 -25.09 13.87 19.31
CA PRO A 656 -25.89 14.72 20.20
C PRO A 656 -26.55 15.92 19.51
N ASP A 657 -26.09 16.29 18.32
CA ASP A 657 -26.59 17.36 17.47
C ASP A 657 -27.48 16.82 16.33
N TYR A 658 -28.12 15.66 16.51
CA TYR A 658 -29.07 15.11 15.54
C TYR A 658 -30.50 15.56 15.86
N ASP A 659 -31.11 16.29 14.94
CA ASP A 659 -32.34 17.06 15.13
C ASP A 659 -33.60 16.18 15.25
N LEU A 660 -33.87 15.32 14.27
CA LEU A 660 -35.10 14.55 14.15
C LEU A 660 -35.34 13.56 15.32
N PRO A 661 -34.34 12.78 15.78
CA PRO A 661 -34.55 11.87 16.91
C PRO A 661 -34.92 12.61 18.19
N LEU A 662 -34.42 13.83 18.40
CA LEU A 662 -34.59 14.57 19.65
C LEU A 662 -36.05 14.98 19.84
N VAL A 663 -36.71 15.46 18.78
CA VAL A 663 -38.15 15.78 18.81
C VAL A 663 -38.99 14.52 18.92
N ASN A 664 -38.67 13.48 18.13
CA ASN A 664 -39.44 12.23 18.13
C ASN A 664 -39.38 11.50 19.48
N LEU A 665 -38.20 11.52 20.12
CA LEU A 665 -38.00 11.03 21.47
C LEU A 665 -38.84 11.83 22.48
N GLY A 666 -38.78 13.16 22.43
CA GLY A 666 -39.56 14.02 23.32
C GLY A 666 -41.07 13.77 23.21
N ILE A 667 -41.62 13.71 21.99
CA ILE A 667 -43.05 13.42 21.76
C ILE A 667 -43.41 12.04 22.34
N THR A 668 -42.59 11.03 22.07
CA THR A 668 -42.87 9.67 22.55
C THR A 668 -42.78 9.55 24.06
N LEU A 669 -41.84 10.25 24.71
CA LEU A 669 -41.74 10.32 26.16
C LEU A 669 -42.96 11.02 26.78
N LEU A 670 -43.46 12.08 26.14
CA LEU A 670 -44.64 12.82 26.59
C LEU A 670 -45.92 11.98 26.52
N GLU A 671 -46.06 11.16 25.49
CA GLU A 671 -47.15 10.19 25.34
C GLU A 671 -47.09 9.07 26.39
N GLU A 672 -45.89 8.65 26.80
CA GLU A 672 -45.66 7.66 27.86
C GLU A 672 -45.72 8.25 29.29
N GLY A 673 -46.14 9.51 29.45
CA GLY A 673 -46.27 10.16 30.76
C GLY A 673 -44.94 10.62 31.38
N ARG A 674 -43.83 10.56 30.66
CA ARG A 674 -42.48 10.94 31.12
C ARG A 674 -42.19 12.41 30.81
N ALA A 675 -43.05 13.30 31.31
CA ALA A 675 -43.08 14.72 30.94
C ALA A 675 -41.78 15.48 31.23
N GLY A 676 -41.05 15.14 32.30
CA GLY A 676 -39.76 15.76 32.63
C GLY A 676 -38.69 15.50 31.58
N GLU A 677 -38.52 14.24 31.18
CA GLU A 677 -37.55 13.87 30.15
C GLU A 677 -37.95 14.38 28.76
N ALA A 678 -39.25 14.46 28.48
CA ALA A 678 -39.76 15.07 27.26
C ALA A 678 -39.41 16.56 27.18
N LEU A 679 -39.59 17.30 28.30
CA LEU A 679 -39.25 18.71 28.40
C LEU A 679 -37.76 18.94 28.13
N ASP A 680 -36.88 18.12 28.70
CA ASP A 680 -35.43 18.20 28.45
C ASP A 680 -35.11 18.04 26.96
N CYS A 681 -35.76 17.08 26.28
CA CYS A 681 -35.58 16.88 24.84
C CYS A 681 -35.97 18.13 24.04
N PHE A 682 -37.13 18.74 24.34
CA PHE A 682 -37.61 19.92 23.62
C PHE A 682 -36.77 21.17 23.89
N LEU A 683 -36.33 21.37 25.12
CA LEU A 683 -35.45 22.48 25.49
C LEU A 683 -34.10 22.37 24.77
N ASN A 684 -33.50 21.17 24.78
CA ASN A 684 -32.26 20.86 24.07
C ASN A 684 -32.41 21.06 22.55
N TYR A 685 -33.55 20.65 21.98
CA TYR A 685 -33.84 20.89 20.56
C TYR A 685 -33.95 22.38 20.25
N ARG A 686 -34.66 23.14 21.08
CA ARG A 686 -34.83 24.59 20.91
C ARG A 686 -33.49 25.33 21.02
N GLU A 687 -32.66 24.97 22.00
CA GLU A 687 -31.33 25.56 22.18
C GLU A 687 -30.45 25.34 20.94
N LYS A 688 -30.38 24.11 20.44
CA LYS A 688 -29.48 23.73 19.34
C LYS A 688 -29.96 24.16 17.95
N PHE A 689 -31.27 24.15 17.71
CA PHE A 689 -31.81 24.23 16.34
C PHE A 689 -32.76 25.40 16.10
N SER A 690 -33.15 26.18 17.11
CA SER A 690 -34.13 27.28 16.94
C SER A 690 -33.78 28.23 15.79
N HIS A 691 -32.50 28.55 15.59
CA HIS A 691 -32.01 29.43 14.54
C HIS A 691 -31.92 28.78 13.13
N LYS A 692 -32.07 27.45 13.03
CA LYS A 692 -31.94 26.67 11.79
C LYS A 692 -33.26 26.16 11.23
N ILE A 693 -34.35 26.23 11.99
CA ILE A 693 -35.65 25.65 11.62
C ILE A 693 -36.69 26.73 11.26
N PRO A 694 -37.68 26.41 10.40
CA PRO A 694 -38.76 27.34 10.05
C PRO A 694 -39.56 27.81 11.28
N LEU A 695 -40.12 29.03 11.21
CA LEU A 695 -40.93 29.61 12.30
C LEU A 695 -42.09 28.72 12.76
N ALA A 696 -42.72 28.00 11.83
CA ALA A 696 -43.81 27.08 12.14
C ALA A 696 -43.36 25.90 13.02
N GLU A 697 -42.16 25.36 12.77
CA GLU A 697 -41.61 24.27 13.57
C GLU A 697 -41.16 24.77 14.94
N ARG A 698 -40.61 25.99 15.01
CA ARG A 698 -40.31 26.63 16.30
C ARG A 698 -41.57 26.79 17.16
N ALA A 699 -42.64 27.31 16.58
CA ALA A 699 -43.93 27.46 17.26
C ALA A 699 -44.51 26.09 17.70
N ARG A 700 -44.29 25.03 16.93
CA ARG A 700 -44.68 23.67 17.30
C ARG A 700 -43.91 23.17 18.52
N VAL A 701 -42.59 23.36 18.56
CA VAL A 701 -41.76 22.97 19.70
C VAL A 701 -42.12 23.75 20.94
N ASP A 702 -42.38 25.06 20.82
CA ASP A 702 -42.81 25.87 21.97
C ASP A 702 -44.15 25.40 22.55
N ARG A 703 -45.10 24.95 21.71
CA ARG A 703 -46.33 24.31 22.20
C ARG A 703 -46.06 23.01 22.96
N LEU A 704 -45.16 22.17 22.46
CA LEU A 704 -44.77 20.92 23.13
C LEU A 704 -44.08 21.18 24.48
N ILE A 705 -43.31 22.26 24.60
CA ILE A 705 -42.71 22.70 25.87
C ILE A 705 -43.80 23.10 26.87
N VAL A 706 -44.80 23.87 26.43
CA VAL A 706 -45.94 24.26 27.29
C VAL A 706 -46.71 23.04 27.75
N GLU A 707 -47.01 22.10 26.83
CA GLU A 707 -47.71 20.86 27.15
C GLU A 707 -46.95 19.99 28.17
N ALA A 708 -45.63 19.84 27.99
CA ALA A 708 -44.80 19.08 28.91
C ALA A 708 -44.74 19.72 30.30
N ARG A 709 -44.73 21.06 30.39
CA ARG A 709 -44.78 21.78 31.67
C ARG A 709 -46.12 21.59 32.39
N ALA A 710 -47.23 21.71 31.67
CA ALA A 710 -48.56 21.53 32.24
C ALA A 710 -48.75 20.12 32.86
N LYS A 711 -48.11 19.08 32.29
CA LYS A 711 -48.14 17.71 32.83
C LYS A 711 -47.21 17.49 34.05
N LEU A 712 -46.37 18.46 34.40
CA LEU A 712 -45.49 18.42 35.57
C LEU A 712 -46.07 19.20 36.77
N GLU A 713 -47.05 20.06 36.53
CA GLU A 713 -47.75 20.77 37.60
C GLU A 713 -48.70 19.81 38.34
N PRO A 714 -48.71 19.80 39.69
CA PRO A 714 -49.68 19.00 40.43
C PRO A 714 -51.09 19.50 40.09
N THR A 715 -51.96 18.59 39.65
CA THR A 715 -53.40 18.86 39.59
C THR A 715 -53.90 19.15 41.00
N GLU A 716 -54.27 20.41 41.25
CA GLU A 716 -54.95 20.84 42.49
C GLU A 716 -56.26 20.09 42.75
#